data_AF-A0A845L7I7-F1
#
_entry.id   AF-A0A845L7I7-F1
#
_cell.length_a   1.000
_cell.length_b   1.000
_cell.length_c   1.000
_cell.angle_alpha   90.00
_cell.angle_beta   90.00
_cell.angle_gamma   90.00
#
_symmetry.space_group_name_H-M   'P 1'
#
loop_
_entity.id
_entity.type
_entity.pdbx_description
1 polymer ?
#
loop_
_entity_poly.entity_id
_entity_poly.type
_entity_poly.pdbx_seq_one_letter_code
_entity_poly.pdbx_strand_id
1 'polypeptide(L)'
;MKHFFGRSPKYRQWVSVLIATLILAVMTSPFAALAADAKSSPATQIPPLFTDVSGHDPDYVFINYSLKRGMLNGLPDGSFHPDEGLTRAQAAFLLAKQMNLRMEGIGKSPFPDVPADHWAEPAIAASSRAGMLKGFEDGTYRPDDPLTRIQSVVLLLRLEKTSLPAVNRSFTDIPADYWARNQAAVAVEAGMVSLPNGSSDFSPDSTFTRRELARALAMLYTLAPSLRQAELPMKLVVKEGKTTLTSGSASTQVKTESPVKAGDSIAVETGSAELLFDDGTGFLIKKGTRMTVKEARGRAYIKNRGIPGISVDWLRIEMPEGHTVGVLATNRILSKTGASPAAMIRPDLRLAAASDDVLGEALLRLRLAEDGQGAGDEEWWKVASEEKTRIQMDMAWGVAAVQGTRFAARGAGDGGSFSVMDGRGSISAAGQSFAVPPGLETTVAAPGQPPAPPAPLSPAAIESFVAAQSFLTQQAALTVQNQPAPVALPPALQASLTPTVAPTPVPPAVPPAIQTLYQSINQVEATAATSLSNNTVTPSSPAAPSAPTASTSTTPSTSRGSGGGGSNGGTPVEVITYDVSVTSSQNQVTIQGTLKRNNNVLPNTDVTLRVTGSNGTNVLFDQTITDASGHYSFQENLEPGLYTIYVGGVGSPQSVQHRVFQNMTGSGTEMDPFVIYTLEGLNRVRDNLSAYYQLGADIDAAATSTWNAGSGWLPIGTAEQPFTGKFKGNGHKINNLFINRELTDNVGLFGYTSDASIERLGLTNAFVKGNDSVGVLAGSLLQDSTLNRCYVSGFVYGNEMVGGLIGQAYQNVNGSVCAIQDSYVTATVFGAWKVGGLIGKNQQYDVKNCYASGSVSGQEFLGGLIGYNDSATVSSSFALNAAFVNNGTESAPSFGRIAGSSSGTFVDNYALESIAPPTLTMGSMTWSPNSTGKDGANLSIASASQSSSYIGWDFANIWAIGTPYPVLRN
;
A
#
# COMPACT_ATOMS: atom_id res chain seq x y z
N MET A 1 13.38 45.06 54.46
CA MET A 1 14.81 45.11 54.06
C MET A 1 14.81 45.23 52.53
N LYS A 2 14.89 46.39 51.88
CA LYS A 2 15.91 47.46 51.88
C LYS A 2 17.35 46.93 51.83
N HIS A 3 18.01 47.30 50.74
CA HIS A 3 19.44 47.23 50.41
C HIS A 3 20.01 45.84 50.06
N PHE A 4 20.54 45.69 48.84
CA PHE A 4 21.99 45.65 48.62
C PHE A 4 22.34 45.75 47.12
N PHE A 5 22.97 46.89 46.78
CA PHE A 5 23.95 47.19 45.72
C PHE A 5 23.59 47.23 44.23
N GLY A 6 23.92 48.39 43.65
CA GLY A 6 24.09 48.61 42.23
C GLY A 6 25.55 48.89 41.81
N ARG A 7 25.71 48.85 40.48
CA ARG A 7 26.72 49.45 39.57
C ARG A 7 28.19 48.99 39.61
N SER A 8 28.69 48.57 38.43
CA SER A 8 29.81 49.27 37.79
C SER A 8 29.68 49.34 36.24
N PRO A 9 30.16 50.40 35.56
CA PRO A 9 29.92 50.66 34.12
C PRO A 9 30.91 49.95 33.16
N LYS A 10 31.90 49.23 33.66
CA LYS A 10 33.00 48.69 32.84
C LYS A 10 32.63 47.44 32.01
N TYR A 11 31.53 46.78 32.34
CA TYR A 11 31.07 45.57 31.63
C TYR A 11 30.45 45.87 30.26
N ARG A 12 29.90 47.07 30.07
CA ARG A 12 29.23 47.46 28.81
C ARG A 12 30.18 47.87 27.68
N GLN A 13 31.42 48.26 27.98
CA GLN A 13 32.40 48.62 26.95
C GLN A 13 33.08 47.40 26.31
N TRP A 14 33.17 46.27 27.02
CA TRP A 14 33.80 45.04 26.50
C TRP A 14 32.93 44.27 25.50
N VAL A 15 31.61 44.30 25.68
CA VAL A 15 30.67 43.58 24.80
C VAL A 15 30.54 44.25 23.42
N SER A 16 30.69 45.56 23.34
CA SER A 16 30.54 46.32 22.09
C SER A 16 31.73 46.17 21.12
N VAL A 17 32.94 45.96 21.64
CA VAL A 17 34.17 45.82 20.83
C VAL A 17 34.26 44.42 20.18
N LEU A 18 33.67 43.41 20.81
CA LEU A 18 33.67 42.03 20.31
C LEU A 18 32.65 41.80 19.18
N ILE A 19 31.56 42.59 19.15
CA ILE A 19 30.53 42.51 18.11
C ILE A 19 30.98 43.24 16.83
N ALA A 20 31.76 44.32 16.94
CA ALA A 20 32.24 45.09 15.79
C ALA A 20 33.35 44.38 14.99
N THR A 21 34.13 43.49 15.64
CA THR A 21 35.22 42.73 14.99
C THR A 21 34.71 41.50 14.22
N LEU A 22 33.54 40.96 14.59
CA LEU A 22 32.94 39.82 13.89
C LEU A 22 32.26 40.20 12.57
N ILE A 23 31.83 41.47 12.43
CA ILE A 23 31.10 41.95 11.25
C ILE A 23 32.04 42.34 10.09
N LEU A 24 33.34 42.55 10.34
CA LEU A 24 34.29 43.03 9.33
C LEU A 24 35.01 41.90 8.56
N ALA A 25 34.85 40.63 8.95
CA ALA A 25 35.58 39.49 8.36
C ALA A 25 34.84 38.81 7.18
N VAL A 26 33.66 39.28 6.77
CA VAL A 26 32.83 38.61 5.73
C VAL A 26 32.94 39.28 4.35
N MET A 27 33.80 40.29 4.17
CA MET A 27 33.79 41.17 2.97
C MET A 27 35.06 41.16 2.11
N THR A 28 35.80 40.06 1.96
CA THR A 28 36.91 40.01 0.99
C THR A 28 37.14 38.64 0.31
N SER A 29 36.54 38.50 -0.89
CA SER A 29 37.09 37.85 -2.12
C SER A 29 37.37 36.33 -2.18
N PRO A 30 37.49 35.74 -3.39
CA PRO A 30 36.73 36.00 -4.63
C PRO A 30 36.19 34.75 -5.33
N PHE A 31 35.20 35.00 -6.20
CA PHE A 31 34.87 34.23 -7.40
C PHE A 31 36.13 33.77 -8.17
N ALA A 32 36.22 32.49 -8.55
CA ALA A 32 36.46 32.01 -9.92
C ALA A 32 36.95 30.55 -9.94
N ALA A 33 36.35 29.77 -10.86
CA ALA A 33 36.84 28.51 -11.43
C ALA A 33 36.90 27.29 -10.47
N LEU A 34 36.48 26.09 -10.83
CA LEU A 34 36.40 25.47 -12.15
C LEU A 34 35.31 24.39 -12.09
N ALA A 35 34.43 24.38 -13.09
CA ALA A 35 33.68 23.18 -13.42
C ALA A 35 34.67 22.07 -13.79
N ALA A 36 34.70 20.98 -13.02
CA ALA A 36 35.04 19.64 -13.50
C ALA A 36 34.74 18.61 -12.41
N ASP A 37 34.02 17.57 -12.84
CA ASP A 37 33.89 16.24 -12.23
C ASP A 37 33.02 16.06 -10.99
N ALA A 38 31.72 16.15 -11.24
CA ALA A 38 30.74 15.27 -10.62
C ALA A 38 31.08 13.79 -10.93
N LYS A 39 31.42 13.00 -9.92
CA LYS A 39 31.19 11.54 -9.92
C LYS A 39 30.08 11.21 -8.93
N SER A 40 29.02 10.64 -9.47
CA SER A 40 27.70 10.33 -8.91
C SER A 40 27.71 9.38 -7.70
N SER A 41 26.88 9.68 -6.70
CA SER A 41 26.53 8.87 -5.51
C SER A 41 25.52 7.74 -5.83
N PRO A 42 25.47 6.60 -5.11
CA PRO A 42 24.73 5.39 -5.52
C PRO A 42 23.29 5.26 -4.93
N ALA A 43 22.43 4.54 -5.67
CA ALA A 43 20.98 4.40 -5.51
C ALA A 43 20.51 3.23 -4.60
N THR A 44 19.32 3.37 -4.01
CA THR A 44 18.58 2.46 -3.09
C THR A 44 18.30 1.06 -3.66
N GLN A 45 18.54 -0.01 -2.87
CA GLN A 45 18.54 -1.40 -3.36
C GLN A 45 17.21 -2.17 -3.26
N ILE A 46 16.84 -2.93 -4.31
CA ILE A 46 15.59 -3.75 -4.44
C ILE A 46 15.85 -5.20 -3.93
N PRO A 47 14.94 -5.84 -3.17
CA PRO A 47 15.13 -7.22 -2.67
C PRO A 47 14.97 -8.30 -3.77
N PRO A 48 15.69 -9.44 -3.70
CA PRO A 48 15.63 -10.51 -4.70
C PRO A 48 14.37 -11.41 -4.60
N LEU A 49 13.87 -11.90 -5.75
CA LEU A 49 12.69 -12.80 -5.84
C LEU A 49 13.06 -14.27 -5.71
N PHE A 50 14.26 -14.60 -6.17
CA PHE A 50 14.84 -15.93 -6.17
C PHE A 50 16.29 -15.82 -5.72
N THR A 51 16.88 -16.94 -5.30
CA THR A 51 18.27 -16.99 -4.85
C THR A 51 19.26 -16.57 -5.93
N ASP A 52 18.87 -16.66 -7.20
CA ASP A 52 19.68 -16.40 -8.40
C ASP A 52 19.17 -15.21 -9.24
N VAL A 53 18.18 -14.45 -8.76
CA VAL A 53 17.67 -13.24 -9.43
C VAL A 53 17.73 -12.06 -8.46
N SER A 54 18.71 -11.18 -8.67
CA SER A 54 18.89 -9.99 -7.82
C SER A 54 17.76 -8.97 -8.03
N GLY A 55 17.47 -8.14 -7.04
CA GLY A 55 16.48 -7.06 -7.21
C GLY A 55 16.89 -5.95 -8.20
N HIS A 56 18.17 -5.85 -8.53
CA HIS A 56 18.69 -4.91 -9.55
C HIS A 56 18.79 -5.53 -10.93
N ASP A 57 18.37 -6.79 -11.05
CA ASP A 57 18.34 -7.46 -12.32
C ASP A 57 17.43 -6.65 -13.27
N PRO A 58 17.91 -6.28 -14.48
CA PRO A 58 17.10 -5.50 -15.44
C PRO A 58 15.77 -6.18 -15.80
N ASP A 59 15.67 -7.49 -15.62
CA ASP A 59 14.49 -8.31 -15.86
C ASP A 59 13.67 -8.63 -14.62
N TYR A 60 14.12 -8.21 -13.43
CA TYR A 60 13.44 -8.45 -12.17
C TYR A 60 11.93 -8.14 -12.24
N VAL A 61 11.59 -7.00 -12.83
CA VAL A 61 10.21 -6.52 -13.00
C VAL A 61 9.38 -7.46 -13.87
N PHE A 62 9.93 -7.94 -14.98
CA PHE A 62 9.21 -8.82 -15.90
C PHE A 62 9.09 -10.25 -15.37
N ILE A 63 10.14 -10.70 -14.67
CA ILE A 63 10.13 -11.98 -13.94
C ILE A 63 9.02 -11.93 -12.88
N ASN A 64 8.99 -10.92 -12.01
CA ASN A 64 7.93 -10.80 -10.99
C ASN A 64 6.53 -10.77 -11.60
N TYR A 65 6.34 -10.00 -12.67
CA TYR A 65 5.05 -9.88 -13.34
C TYR A 65 4.56 -11.23 -13.87
N SER A 66 5.46 -11.96 -14.54
CA SER A 66 5.18 -13.28 -15.10
C SER A 66 4.83 -14.30 -14.02
N LEU A 67 5.48 -14.24 -12.85
CA LEU A 67 5.16 -15.10 -11.70
C LEU A 67 3.78 -14.79 -11.11
N LYS A 68 3.50 -13.51 -10.84
CA LYS A 68 2.24 -13.08 -10.21
C LYS A 68 1.03 -13.36 -11.10
N ARG A 69 1.22 -13.38 -12.42
CA ARG A 69 0.20 -13.79 -13.41
C ARG A 69 0.13 -15.30 -13.62
N GLY A 70 0.99 -16.10 -12.99
CA GLY A 70 1.06 -17.55 -13.16
C GLY A 70 1.52 -18.00 -14.54
N MET A 71 2.18 -17.11 -15.29
CA MET A 71 2.70 -17.38 -16.64
C MET A 71 3.96 -18.25 -16.56
N LEU A 72 4.84 -17.95 -15.60
CA LEU A 72 6.06 -18.68 -15.29
C LEU A 72 6.09 -19.02 -13.80
N ASN A 73 6.91 -20.00 -13.41
CA ASN A 73 7.16 -20.38 -12.02
C ASN A 73 8.67 -20.57 -11.79
N GLY A 74 9.11 -20.40 -10.55
CA GLY A 74 10.44 -20.85 -10.09
C GLY A 74 10.49 -22.35 -9.89
N LEU A 75 11.70 -22.85 -9.63
CA LEU A 75 11.96 -24.25 -9.35
C LEU A 75 11.72 -24.56 -7.86
N PRO A 76 11.47 -25.84 -7.49
CA PRO A 76 11.22 -26.23 -6.10
C PRO A 76 12.36 -25.92 -5.13
N ASP A 77 13.57 -25.70 -5.64
CA ASP A 77 14.77 -25.34 -4.87
C ASP A 77 14.87 -23.84 -4.54
N GLY A 78 13.91 -23.03 -4.99
CA GLY A 78 13.88 -21.58 -4.75
C GLY A 78 14.65 -20.73 -5.77
N SER A 79 15.13 -21.34 -6.86
CA SER A 79 15.82 -20.66 -7.97
C SER A 79 14.90 -20.39 -9.17
N PHE A 80 15.33 -19.54 -10.10
CA PHE A 80 14.63 -19.25 -11.36
C PHE A 80 15.31 -19.80 -12.61
N HIS A 81 16.63 -19.97 -12.55
CA HIS A 81 17.55 -20.28 -13.63
C HIS A 81 17.41 -19.30 -14.81
N PRO A 82 17.71 -18.00 -14.62
CA PRO A 82 17.43 -16.97 -15.61
C PRO A 82 18.15 -17.17 -16.93
N ASP A 83 19.36 -17.74 -16.91
CA ASP A 83 20.23 -17.86 -18.08
C ASP A 83 20.17 -19.25 -18.75
N GLU A 84 19.34 -20.15 -18.20
CA GLU A 84 19.11 -21.47 -18.80
C GLU A 84 18.22 -21.35 -20.05
N GLY A 85 18.58 -22.13 -21.08
CA GLY A 85 17.85 -22.15 -22.35
C GLY A 85 16.51 -22.86 -22.27
N LEU A 86 15.54 -22.38 -23.06
CA LEU A 86 14.23 -23.02 -23.16
C LEU A 86 14.26 -24.20 -24.14
N THR A 87 13.88 -25.39 -23.68
CA THR A 87 13.69 -26.55 -24.57
C THR A 87 12.40 -26.45 -25.39
N ARG A 88 12.35 -27.14 -26.52
CA ARG A 88 11.15 -27.23 -27.38
C ARG A 88 9.94 -27.84 -26.66
N ALA A 89 10.16 -28.75 -25.73
CA ALA A 89 9.14 -29.33 -24.86
C ALA A 89 8.55 -28.30 -23.88
N GLN A 90 9.42 -27.53 -23.20
CA GLN A 90 8.99 -26.48 -22.27
C GLN A 90 8.20 -25.36 -22.98
N ALA A 91 8.62 -24.97 -24.19
CA ALA A 91 7.90 -24.01 -25.00
C ALA A 91 6.50 -24.50 -25.42
N ALA A 92 6.37 -25.78 -25.79
CA ALA A 92 5.08 -26.38 -26.11
C ALA A 92 4.12 -26.40 -24.93
N PHE A 93 4.64 -26.74 -23.74
CA PHE A 93 3.87 -26.71 -22.51
C PHE A 93 3.39 -25.29 -22.17
N LEU A 94 4.26 -24.30 -22.32
CA LEU A 94 3.92 -22.91 -22.11
C LEU A 94 2.82 -22.44 -23.06
N LEU A 95 2.94 -22.71 -24.36
CA LEU A 95 1.90 -22.35 -25.34
C LEU A 95 0.56 -23.02 -25.06
N ALA A 96 0.57 -24.32 -24.81
CA ALA A 96 -0.66 -25.06 -24.51
C ALA A 96 -1.38 -24.48 -23.30
N LYS A 97 -0.62 -24.10 -22.25
CA LYS A 97 -1.14 -23.44 -21.06
C LYS A 97 -1.69 -22.04 -21.36
N GLN A 98 -0.93 -21.18 -22.05
CA GLN A 98 -1.35 -19.80 -22.32
C GLN A 98 -2.56 -19.70 -23.26
N MET A 99 -2.71 -20.66 -24.16
CA MET A 99 -3.86 -20.73 -25.07
C MET A 99 -5.04 -21.52 -24.51
N ASN A 100 -4.92 -22.02 -23.27
CA ASN A 100 -5.92 -22.88 -22.64
C ASN A 100 -6.30 -24.08 -23.52
N LEU A 101 -5.31 -24.71 -24.16
CA LEU A 101 -5.52 -25.89 -24.99
C LEU A 101 -5.83 -27.10 -24.12
N ARG A 102 -6.81 -27.90 -24.56
CA ARG A 102 -7.12 -29.17 -23.90
C ARG A 102 -5.95 -30.15 -24.09
N MET A 103 -5.31 -30.53 -22.99
CA MET A 103 -4.19 -31.49 -23.00
C MET A 103 -4.63 -32.95 -22.76
N GLU A 104 -5.85 -33.17 -22.25
CA GLU A 104 -6.33 -34.52 -21.94
C GLU A 104 -7.15 -35.15 -23.07
N GLY A 105 -6.94 -36.44 -23.32
CA GLY A 105 -7.77 -37.24 -24.24
C GLY A 105 -7.61 -36.88 -25.71
N ILE A 106 -6.55 -36.16 -26.08
CA ILE A 106 -6.22 -35.82 -27.47
C ILE A 106 -5.57 -37.02 -28.17
N GLY A 107 -4.87 -37.91 -27.49
CA GLY A 107 -4.15 -39.02 -28.13
C GLY A 107 -2.81 -38.59 -28.72
N LYS A 108 -2.04 -39.55 -29.24
CA LYS A 108 -0.59 -39.36 -29.47
C LYS A 108 -0.24 -38.20 -30.39
N SER A 109 0.89 -37.57 -30.13
CA SER A 109 1.53 -36.58 -31.00
C SER A 109 1.89 -37.21 -32.36
N PRO A 110 1.94 -36.42 -33.45
CA PRO A 110 2.29 -36.94 -34.78
C PRO A 110 3.79 -37.23 -34.95
N PHE A 111 4.61 -37.01 -33.93
CA PHE A 111 6.07 -37.03 -34.01
C PHE A 111 6.64 -38.35 -33.46
N PRO A 112 7.38 -39.15 -34.26
CA PRO A 112 7.86 -40.46 -33.84
C PRO A 112 8.89 -40.45 -32.70
N ASP A 113 9.59 -39.34 -32.51
CA ASP A 113 10.65 -39.14 -31.51
C ASP A 113 10.14 -38.57 -30.18
N VAL A 114 8.83 -38.44 -30.00
CA VAL A 114 8.20 -38.06 -28.74
C VAL A 114 7.57 -39.31 -28.10
N PRO A 115 8.19 -39.87 -27.05
CA PRO A 115 7.64 -41.02 -26.33
C PRO A 115 6.26 -40.73 -25.73
N ALA A 116 5.39 -41.75 -25.67
CA ALA A 116 4.03 -41.61 -25.14
C ALA A 116 3.98 -41.29 -23.64
N ASP A 117 5.05 -41.60 -22.91
CA ASP A 117 5.27 -41.32 -21.49
C ASP A 117 6.09 -40.05 -21.25
N HIS A 118 6.50 -39.33 -22.30
CA HIS A 118 7.19 -38.06 -22.17
C HIS A 118 6.27 -37.00 -21.53
N TRP A 119 6.74 -36.30 -20.51
CA TRP A 119 5.94 -35.36 -19.72
C TRP A 119 5.27 -34.25 -20.55
N ALA A 120 5.92 -33.81 -21.63
CA ALA A 120 5.40 -32.79 -22.55
C ALA A 120 4.58 -33.35 -23.73
N GLU A 121 4.44 -34.67 -23.85
CA GLU A 121 3.72 -35.30 -24.97
C GLU A 121 2.31 -34.71 -25.19
N PRO A 122 1.48 -34.53 -24.14
CA PRO A 122 0.13 -34.01 -24.32
C PRO A 122 0.14 -32.55 -24.81
N ALA A 123 1.11 -31.76 -24.34
CA ALA A 123 1.25 -30.36 -24.74
C ALA A 123 1.77 -30.21 -26.18
N ILE A 124 2.69 -31.08 -26.60
CA ILE A 124 3.20 -31.13 -27.98
C ILE A 124 2.08 -31.54 -28.92
N ALA A 125 1.30 -32.58 -28.56
CA ALA A 125 0.15 -33.02 -29.33
C ALA A 125 -0.93 -31.91 -29.46
N ALA A 126 -1.29 -31.26 -28.35
CA ALA A 126 -2.27 -30.17 -28.32
C ALA A 126 -1.84 -29.00 -29.21
N SER A 127 -0.60 -28.53 -29.02
CA SER A 127 -0.07 -27.36 -29.72
C SER A 127 0.14 -27.62 -31.20
N SER A 128 0.54 -28.84 -31.58
CA SER A 128 0.68 -29.22 -33.00
C SER A 128 -0.67 -29.26 -33.71
N ARG A 129 -1.70 -29.83 -33.08
CA ARG A 129 -3.06 -29.89 -33.66
C ARG A 129 -3.74 -28.53 -33.72
N ALA A 130 -3.43 -27.65 -32.78
CA ALA A 130 -3.85 -26.25 -32.83
C ALA A 130 -3.13 -25.45 -33.93
N GLY A 131 -2.20 -26.07 -34.68
CA GLY A 131 -1.41 -25.39 -35.72
C GLY A 131 -0.34 -24.45 -35.18
N MET A 132 -0.09 -24.45 -33.87
CA MET A 132 0.82 -23.53 -33.21
C MET A 132 2.27 -23.97 -33.31
N LEU A 133 2.50 -25.28 -33.45
CA LEU A 133 3.82 -25.90 -33.55
C LEU A 133 3.90 -26.85 -34.73
N LYS A 134 5.07 -26.89 -35.36
CA LYS A 134 5.40 -27.81 -36.47
C LYS A 134 6.71 -28.53 -36.14
N GLY A 135 6.78 -29.82 -36.50
CA GLY A 135 8.01 -30.60 -36.47
C GLY A 135 8.92 -30.26 -37.64
N PHE A 136 10.08 -30.90 -37.66
CA PHE A 136 11.05 -30.79 -38.74
C PHE A 136 10.60 -31.57 -39.99
N GLU A 137 11.22 -31.28 -41.13
CA GLU A 137 10.88 -31.92 -42.41
C GLU A 137 11.13 -33.43 -42.42
N ASP A 138 12.01 -33.91 -41.54
CA ASP A 138 12.29 -35.34 -41.30
C ASP A 138 11.20 -36.04 -40.46
N GLY A 139 10.15 -35.31 -40.04
CA GLY A 139 9.05 -35.83 -39.24
C GLY A 139 9.28 -35.82 -37.73
N THR A 140 10.46 -35.37 -37.25
CA THR A 140 10.80 -35.32 -35.82
C THR A 140 10.34 -34.02 -35.14
N TYR A 141 10.22 -34.02 -33.81
CA TYR A 141 9.93 -32.84 -33.00
C TYR A 141 11.13 -32.32 -32.22
N ARG A 142 12.01 -33.19 -31.75
CA ARG A 142 13.20 -32.94 -30.93
C ARG A 142 12.84 -32.20 -29.63
N PRO A 143 12.15 -32.86 -28.68
CA PRO A 143 11.58 -32.19 -27.50
C PRO A 143 12.63 -31.57 -26.57
N ASP A 144 13.79 -32.20 -26.44
CA ASP A 144 14.85 -31.76 -25.51
C ASP A 144 15.86 -30.78 -26.15
N ASP A 145 15.77 -30.57 -27.47
CA ASP A 145 16.62 -29.59 -28.15
C ASP A 145 16.27 -28.16 -27.66
N PRO A 146 17.27 -27.30 -27.44
CA PRO A 146 17.04 -25.89 -27.10
C PRO A 146 16.44 -25.15 -28.30
N LEU A 147 15.55 -24.20 -28.02
CA LEU A 147 15.07 -23.25 -29.02
C LEU A 147 16.07 -22.12 -29.24
N THR A 148 16.22 -21.74 -30.51
CA THR A 148 16.95 -20.51 -30.83
C THR A 148 16.11 -19.28 -30.46
N ARG A 149 16.79 -18.15 -30.29
CA ARG A 149 16.22 -16.84 -29.99
C ARG A 149 15.13 -16.45 -30.99
N ILE A 150 15.39 -16.61 -32.29
CA ILE A 150 14.40 -16.24 -33.31
C ILE A 150 13.20 -17.20 -33.33
N GLN A 151 13.42 -18.49 -33.13
CA GLN A 151 12.34 -19.47 -33.08
C GLN A 151 11.40 -19.19 -31.89
N SER A 152 11.97 -18.82 -30.75
CA SER A 152 11.22 -18.47 -29.54
C SER A 152 10.39 -17.19 -29.73
N VAL A 153 10.96 -16.15 -30.35
CA VAL A 153 10.24 -14.92 -30.69
C VAL A 153 9.05 -15.19 -31.61
N VAL A 154 9.27 -15.94 -32.69
CA VAL A 154 8.21 -16.28 -33.63
C VAL A 154 7.09 -17.06 -32.94
N LEU A 155 7.47 -17.98 -32.06
CA LEU A 155 6.53 -18.80 -31.28
C LEU A 155 5.68 -17.95 -30.34
N LEU A 156 6.27 -17.01 -29.61
CA LEU A 156 5.55 -16.11 -28.70
C LEU A 156 4.61 -15.16 -29.44
N LEU A 157 5.07 -14.60 -30.57
CA LEU A 157 4.23 -13.69 -31.38
C LEU A 157 3.01 -14.38 -31.99
N ARG A 158 2.98 -15.72 -32.11
CA ARG A 158 1.77 -16.45 -32.53
C ARG A 158 0.65 -16.46 -31.49
N LEU A 159 0.94 -16.12 -30.23
CA LEU A 159 -0.10 -15.92 -29.22
C LEU A 159 -0.99 -14.72 -29.58
N GLU A 160 -0.42 -13.73 -30.29
CA GLU A 160 -1.18 -12.64 -30.88
C GLU A 160 -1.94 -13.18 -32.11
N LYS A 161 -3.27 -13.07 -32.07
CA LYS A 161 -4.15 -13.61 -33.12
C LYS A 161 -4.35 -12.65 -34.30
N THR A 162 -3.63 -11.54 -34.31
CA THR A 162 -3.71 -10.49 -35.33
C THR A 162 -2.48 -10.50 -36.21
N SER A 163 -2.59 -9.96 -37.43
CA SER A 163 -1.43 -9.82 -38.31
C SER A 163 -0.41 -8.89 -37.69
N LEU A 164 0.88 -9.24 -37.72
CA LEU A 164 1.97 -8.40 -37.23
C LEU A 164 2.21 -7.19 -38.14
N PRO A 165 2.72 -6.07 -37.60
CA PRO A 165 3.00 -4.90 -38.41
C PRO A 165 4.28 -5.08 -39.21
N ALA A 166 4.38 -4.41 -40.35
CA ALA A 166 5.63 -4.34 -41.10
C ALA A 166 6.57 -3.32 -40.43
N VAL A 167 7.71 -3.80 -39.94
CA VAL A 167 8.70 -3.01 -39.21
C VAL A 167 10.01 -3.01 -39.98
N ASN A 168 10.44 -1.84 -40.45
CA ASN A 168 11.67 -1.72 -41.23
C ASN A 168 12.88 -1.47 -40.32
N ARG A 169 13.27 -2.50 -39.56
CA ARG A 169 14.52 -2.51 -38.79
C ARG A 169 15.53 -3.43 -39.48
N SER A 170 16.76 -2.96 -39.58
CA SER A 170 17.88 -3.75 -40.11
C SER A 170 18.75 -4.29 -39.00
N PHE A 171 19.25 -5.50 -39.19
CA PHE A 171 20.25 -6.13 -38.33
C PHE A 171 21.46 -6.48 -39.17
N THR A 172 22.65 -6.44 -38.58
CA THR A 172 23.90 -6.75 -39.29
C THR A 172 24.03 -8.25 -39.57
N ASP A 173 23.45 -9.10 -38.72
CA ASP A 173 23.51 -10.57 -38.78
C ASP A 173 22.23 -11.24 -39.34
N ILE A 174 21.20 -10.44 -39.69
CA ILE A 174 19.98 -10.94 -40.36
C ILE A 174 19.91 -10.36 -41.78
N PRO A 175 20.00 -11.21 -42.83
CA PRO A 175 19.79 -10.82 -44.22
C PRO A 175 18.41 -10.19 -44.48
N ALA A 176 18.29 -9.41 -45.56
CA ALA A 176 17.04 -8.72 -45.94
C ALA A 176 15.87 -9.67 -46.21
N ASP A 177 16.18 -10.86 -46.72
CA ASP A 177 15.25 -11.92 -47.11
C ASP A 177 15.06 -12.99 -46.03
N TYR A 178 15.63 -12.80 -44.83
CA TYR A 178 15.51 -13.75 -43.74
C TYR A 178 14.04 -13.93 -43.33
N TRP A 179 13.58 -15.19 -43.27
CA TRP A 179 12.17 -15.58 -43.13
C TRP A 179 11.44 -14.97 -41.93
N ALA A 180 12.16 -14.69 -40.84
CA ALA A 180 11.62 -14.11 -39.60
C ALA A 180 12.11 -12.67 -39.34
N ARG A 181 12.63 -11.96 -40.35
CA ARG A 181 13.18 -10.60 -40.19
C ARG A 181 12.16 -9.64 -39.59
N ASN A 182 10.91 -9.69 -40.06
CA ASN A 182 9.85 -8.82 -39.56
C ASN A 182 9.53 -9.11 -38.08
N GLN A 183 9.51 -10.38 -37.69
CA GLN A 183 9.27 -10.82 -36.31
C GLN A 183 10.41 -10.40 -35.38
N ALA A 184 11.66 -10.53 -35.82
CA ALA A 184 12.82 -10.01 -35.10
C ALA A 184 12.70 -8.49 -34.87
N ALA A 185 12.34 -7.75 -35.92
CA ALA A 185 12.14 -6.31 -35.87
C ALA A 185 11.02 -5.93 -34.89
N VAL A 186 9.85 -6.56 -34.98
CA VAL A 186 8.72 -6.35 -34.06
C VAL A 186 9.13 -6.61 -32.61
N ALA A 187 9.81 -7.73 -32.33
CA ALA A 187 10.15 -8.11 -30.96
C ALA A 187 11.16 -7.15 -30.30
N VAL A 188 12.11 -6.62 -31.08
CA VAL A 188 13.07 -5.64 -30.57
C VAL A 188 12.40 -4.29 -30.35
N GLU A 189 11.61 -3.80 -31.32
CA GLU A 189 10.91 -2.52 -31.19
C GLU A 189 9.86 -2.54 -30.07
N ALA A 190 9.21 -3.68 -29.83
CA ALA A 190 8.26 -3.86 -28.75
C ALA A 190 8.92 -4.06 -27.37
N GLY A 191 10.26 -4.08 -27.30
CA GLY A 191 11.00 -4.33 -26.06
C GLY A 191 10.84 -5.75 -25.50
N MET A 192 10.29 -6.68 -26.28
CA MET A 192 10.19 -8.10 -25.89
C MET A 192 11.58 -8.72 -25.74
N VAL A 193 12.54 -8.24 -26.53
CA VAL A 193 13.91 -8.74 -26.60
C VAL A 193 14.88 -7.56 -26.71
N SER A 194 15.95 -7.55 -25.91
CA SER A 194 16.99 -6.51 -25.97
C SER A 194 18.17 -6.93 -26.84
N LEU A 195 18.73 -6.01 -27.61
CA LEU A 195 19.99 -6.23 -28.32
C LEU A 195 21.19 -6.12 -27.36
N PRO A 196 22.28 -6.90 -27.56
CA PRO A 196 23.52 -6.72 -26.83
C PRO A 196 24.08 -5.29 -27.00
N ASN A 197 24.72 -4.75 -25.97
CA ASN A 197 25.15 -3.35 -25.89
C ASN A 197 25.89 -2.86 -27.16
N GLY A 198 25.32 -1.85 -27.84
CA GLY A 198 25.92 -1.21 -29.01
C GLY A 198 25.95 -2.06 -30.28
N SER A 199 25.37 -3.25 -30.25
CA SER A 199 25.29 -4.14 -31.41
C SER A 199 23.99 -3.95 -32.19
N SER A 200 24.11 -4.02 -33.52
CA SER A 200 22.97 -4.16 -34.44
C SER A 200 22.68 -5.63 -34.75
N ASP A 201 23.30 -6.57 -34.03
CA ASP A 201 23.12 -8.01 -34.18
C ASP A 201 21.94 -8.49 -33.34
N PHE A 202 21.01 -9.21 -33.97
CA PHE A 202 19.89 -9.85 -33.28
C PHE A 202 20.30 -11.16 -32.58
N SER A 203 21.30 -11.84 -33.13
CA SER A 203 21.77 -13.20 -32.80
C SER A 203 20.68 -14.27 -32.94
N PRO A 204 20.17 -14.56 -34.16
CA PRO A 204 18.99 -15.40 -34.35
C PRO A 204 19.15 -16.84 -33.83
N ASP A 205 20.36 -17.39 -33.90
CA ASP A 205 20.66 -18.78 -33.54
C ASP A 205 21.13 -18.97 -32.09
N SER A 206 21.24 -17.88 -31.30
CA SER A 206 21.62 -18.00 -29.89
C SER A 206 20.51 -18.64 -29.05
N THR A 207 20.88 -19.15 -27.88
CA THR A 207 19.92 -19.71 -26.92
C THR A 207 18.97 -18.64 -26.38
N PHE A 208 17.67 -18.92 -26.39
CA PHE A 208 16.67 -18.05 -25.74
C PHE A 208 16.53 -18.41 -24.26
N THR A 209 16.83 -17.46 -23.37
CA THR A 209 16.89 -17.75 -21.94
C THR A 209 15.53 -17.59 -21.25
N ARG A 210 15.35 -18.21 -20.09
CA ARG A 210 14.12 -18.09 -19.26
C ARG A 210 13.83 -16.64 -18.83
N ARG A 211 14.86 -15.84 -18.64
CA ARG A 211 14.80 -14.39 -18.44
C ARG A 211 14.15 -13.67 -19.62
N GLU A 212 14.65 -13.92 -20.82
CA GLU A 212 14.16 -13.28 -22.04
C GLU A 212 12.72 -13.68 -22.34
N LEU A 213 12.36 -14.93 -22.02
CA LEU A 213 10.98 -15.41 -22.05
C LEU A 213 10.07 -14.62 -21.10
N ALA A 214 10.50 -14.36 -19.86
CA ALA A 214 9.72 -13.59 -18.89
C ALA A 214 9.48 -12.14 -19.38
N ARG A 215 10.52 -11.49 -19.92
CA ARG A 215 10.39 -10.17 -20.56
C ARG A 215 9.42 -10.22 -21.73
N ALA A 216 9.63 -11.11 -22.68
CA ALA A 216 8.84 -11.19 -23.89
C ALA A 216 7.36 -11.44 -23.59
N LEU A 217 7.04 -12.33 -22.64
CA LEU A 217 5.66 -12.57 -22.20
C LEU A 217 5.04 -11.36 -21.50
N ALA A 218 5.76 -10.74 -20.56
CA ALA A 218 5.25 -9.57 -19.84
C ALA A 218 4.93 -8.41 -20.80
N MET A 219 5.81 -8.17 -21.78
CA MET A 219 5.60 -7.15 -22.82
C MET A 219 4.43 -7.51 -23.74
N LEU A 220 4.34 -8.77 -24.18
CA LEU A 220 3.25 -9.21 -25.03
C LEU A 220 1.88 -9.06 -24.36
N TYR A 221 1.75 -9.42 -23.08
CA TYR A 221 0.48 -9.32 -22.33
C TYR A 221 0.10 -7.92 -21.89
N THR A 222 0.95 -6.92 -22.08
CA THR A 222 0.66 -5.52 -21.72
C THR A 222 0.57 -4.61 -22.94
N LEU A 223 1.24 -4.97 -24.04
CA LEU A 223 1.23 -4.20 -25.27
C LEU A 223 0.29 -4.75 -26.33
N ALA A 224 0.18 -6.08 -26.46
CA ALA A 224 -0.52 -6.68 -27.58
C ALA A 224 -2.05 -6.52 -27.45
N PRO A 225 -2.75 -6.00 -28.49
CA PRO A 225 -4.17 -5.66 -28.39
C PRO A 225 -5.06 -6.83 -27.99
N SER A 226 -4.80 -8.03 -28.52
CA SER A 226 -5.63 -9.20 -28.25
C SER A 226 -5.43 -9.80 -26.85
N LEU A 227 -4.33 -9.45 -26.17
CA LEU A 227 -3.92 -10.04 -24.88
C LEU A 227 -3.94 -9.05 -23.71
N ARG A 228 -3.83 -7.75 -23.96
CA ARG A 228 -3.80 -6.71 -22.91
C ARG A 228 -5.17 -6.34 -22.35
N GLN A 229 -6.25 -6.64 -23.08
CA GLN A 229 -7.60 -6.38 -22.63
C GLN A 229 -7.95 -7.29 -21.45
N ALA A 230 -8.52 -6.71 -20.40
CA ALA A 230 -8.93 -7.40 -19.20
C ALA A 230 -10.27 -6.85 -18.68
N GLU A 231 -10.94 -7.60 -17.83
CA GLU A 231 -12.06 -7.07 -17.06
C GLU A 231 -11.57 -5.92 -16.17
N LEU A 232 -12.34 -4.83 -16.11
CA LEU A 232 -12.03 -3.70 -15.25
C LEU A 232 -12.60 -3.97 -13.85
N PRO A 233 -11.76 -4.25 -12.83
CA PRO A 233 -12.25 -4.39 -11.47
C PRO A 233 -12.72 -3.03 -10.97
N MET A 234 -13.97 -2.95 -10.51
CA MET A 234 -14.56 -1.74 -9.96
C MET A 234 -15.06 -2.00 -8.55
N LYS A 235 -14.72 -1.08 -7.63
CA LYS A 235 -15.11 -1.19 -6.23
C LYS A 235 -15.91 0.03 -5.81
N LEU A 236 -17.15 -0.19 -5.36
CA LEU A 236 -17.97 0.85 -4.76
C LEU A 236 -17.73 0.87 -3.25
N VAL A 237 -17.42 2.04 -2.70
CA VAL A 237 -17.17 2.27 -1.27
C VAL A 237 -18.11 3.36 -0.77
N VAL A 238 -18.93 3.08 0.21
CA VAL A 238 -19.84 4.07 0.80
C VAL A 238 -19.08 4.86 1.85
N LYS A 239 -19.02 6.19 1.70
CA LYS A 239 -18.38 7.07 2.70
C LYS A 239 -19.38 7.53 3.74
N GLU A 240 -20.56 7.91 3.29
CA GLU A 240 -21.62 8.39 4.17
C GLU A 240 -22.97 8.11 3.54
N GLY A 241 -23.97 7.86 4.39
CA GLY A 241 -25.37 7.77 3.98
C GLY A 241 -25.74 6.48 3.24
N LYS A 242 -26.87 6.52 2.56
CA LYS A 242 -27.51 5.36 1.95
C LYS A 242 -27.16 5.28 0.48
N THR A 243 -26.44 4.22 0.11
CA THR A 243 -26.14 3.87 -1.28
C THR A 243 -26.73 2.51 -1.60
N THR A 244 -27.39 2.41 -2.74
CA THR A 244 -28.04 1.20 -3.21
C THR A 244 -27.37 0.76 -4.51
N LEU A 245 -26.96 -0.51 -4.59
CA LEU A 245 -26.44 -1.17 -5.77
C LEU A 245 -27.51 -2.12 -6.30
N THR A 246 -27.87 -1.98 -7.57
CA THR A 246 -28.83 -2.84 -8.26
C THR A 246 -28.11 -3.61 -9.35
N SER A 247 -28.12 -4.94 -9.25
CA SER A 247 -27.55 -5.84 -10.25
C SER A 247 -28.68 -6.69 -10.85
N GLY A 248 -29.03 -6.44 -12.11
CA GLY A 248 -30.22 -7.04 -12.73
C GLY A 248 -31.50 -6.63 -12.01
N SER A 249 -32.27 -7.59 -11.49
CA SER A 249 -33.51 -7.34 -10.71
C SER A 249 -33.27 -7.22 -9.21
N ALA A 250 -32.06 -7.51 -8.72
CA ALA A 250 -31.74 -7.50 -7.29
C ALA A 250 -31.19 -6.13 -6.89
N SER A 251 -31.87 -5.47 -5.93
CA SER A 251 -31.44 -4.19 -5.38
C SER A 251 -31.04 -4.36 -3.92
N THR A 252 -29.83 -3.95 -3.58
CA THR A 252 -29.24 -4.13 -2.24
C THR A 252 -28.59 -2.85 -1.75
N GLN A 253 -28.82 -2.51 -0.48
CA GLN A 253 -28.12 -1.40 0.14
C GLN A 253 -26.68 -1.81 0.44
N VAL A 254 -25.72 -1.05 -0.06
CA VAL A 254 -24.30 -1.24 0.23
C VAL A 254 -23.99 -0.59 1.57
N LYS A 255 -23.50 -1.37 2.54
CA LYS A 255 -23.20 -0.88 3.89
C LYS A 255 -21.81 -0.28 4.02
N THR A 256 -20.84 -0.83 3.30
CA THR A 256 -19.43 -0.41 3.39
C THR A 256 -18.80 -0.42 2.02
N GLU A 257 -18.77 -1.58 1.37
CA GLU A 257 -18.24 -1.72 0.02
C GLU A 257 -18.91 -2.88 -0.72
N SER A 258 -18.86 -2.84 -2.05
CA SER A 258 -19.31 -3.92 -2.92
C SER A 258 -18.54 -3.88 -4.25
N PRO A 259 -18.23 -5.03 -4.86
CA PRO A 259 -17.79 -5.05 -6.25
C PRO A 259 -18.90 -4.53 -7.16
N VAL A 260 -18.51 -3.93 -8.28
CA VAL A 260 -19.40 -3.43 -9.33
C VAL A 260 -18.96 -4.01 -10.66
N LYS A 261 -19.91 -4.36 -11.52
CA LYS A 261 -19.66 -4.80 -12.91
C LYS A 261 -20.49 -4.00 -13.90
N ALA A 262 -20.18 -4.13 -15.19
CA ALA A 262 -21.03 -3.58 -16.24
C ALA A 262 -22.45 -4.17 -16.15
N GLY A 263 -23.46 -3.31 -16.29
CA GLY A 263 -24.88 -3.60 -16.10
C GLY A 263 -25.43 -3.19 -14.73
N ASP A 264 -24.59 -2.88 -13.75
CA ASP A 264 -25.04 -2.48 -12.42
C ASP A 264 -25.44 -0.99 -12.36
N SER A 265 -26.45 -0.69 -11.56
CA SER A 265 -26.90 0.68 -11.25
C SER A 265 -26.58 1.05 -9.80
N ILE A 266 -26.05 2.25 -9.60
CA ILE A 266 -25.67 2.83 -8.32
C ILE A 266 -26.58 4.03 -8.05
N ALA A 267 -27.21 4.06 -6.88
CA ALA A 267 -27.99 5.19 -6.41
C ALA A 267 -27.51 5.64 -5.03
N VAL A 268 -27.01 6.87 -4.93
CA VAL A 268 -26.63 7.49 -3.65
C VAL A 268 -27.80 8.35 -3.19
N GLU A 269 -28.65 7.79 -2.33
CA GLU A 269 -29.85 8.44 -1.80
C GLU A 269 -29.49 9.53 -0.79
N THR A 270 -28.54 9.25 0.11
CA THR A 270 -28.01 10.21 1.09
C THR A 270 -26.48 10.07 1.20
N GLY A 271 -25.79 11.16 1.56
CA GLY A 271 -24.34 11.17 1.78
C GLY A 271 -23.47 11.13 0.51
N SER A 272 -22.47 10.24 0.46
CA SER A 272 -21.56 10.08 -0.67
C SER A 272 -20.93 8.68 -0.74
N ALA A 273 -20.51 8.29 -1.95
CA ALA A 273 -19.83 7.04 -2.23
C ALA A 273 -18.68 7.26 -3.22
N GLU A 274 -17.73 6.33 -3.28
CA GLU A 274 -16.62 6.34 -4.22
C GLU A 274 -16.65 5.09 -5.09
N LEU A 275 -16.48 5.26 -6.41
CA LEU A 275 -16.22 4.16 -7.34
C LEU A 275 -14.73 4.18 -7.68
N LEU A 276 -13.99 3.15 -7.28
CA LEU A 276 -12.53 3.08 -7.35
C LEU A 276 -12.05 2.02 -8.34
N PHE A 277 -10.89 2.29 -8.96
CA PHE A 277 -10.21 1.41 -9.92
C PHE A 277 -8.78 1.08 -9.47
N ASP A 278 -8.20 0.02 -10.03
CA ASP A 278 -6.90 -0.54 -9.62
C ASP A 278 -5.68 0.31 -10.02
N ASP A 279 -5.84 1.22 -10.98
CA ASP A 279 -4.84 2.22 -11.38
C ASP A 279 -4.81 3.47 -10.49
N GLY A 280 -5.61 3.49 -9.41
CA GLY A 280 -5.73 4.63 -8.51
C GLY A 280 -6.66 5.73 -9.02
N THR A 281 -7.46 5.44 -10.06
CA THR A 281 -8.50 6.35 -10.54
C THR A 281 -9.81 6.13 -9.80
N GLY A 282 -10.75 7.07 -9.94
CA GLY A 282 -12.07 6.89 -9.37
C GLY A 282 -13.04 8.05 -9.57
N PHE A 283 -14.25 7.85 -9.05
CA PHE A 283 -15.31 8.85 -8.97
C PHE A 283 -15.74 9.04 -7.53
N LEU A 284 -15.84 10.28 -7.08
CA LEU A 284 -16.62 10.65 -5.91
C LEU A 284 -18.05 10.95 -6.35
N ILE A 285 -18.99 10.16 -5.86
CA ILE A 285 -20.42 10.19 -6.16
C ILE A 285 -21.15 10.84 -4.99
N LYS A 286 -21.80 11.99 -5.21
CA LYS A 286 -22.49 12.75 -4.16
C LYS A 286 -23.98 12.34 -4.05
N LYS A 287 -24.64 12.75 -2.96
CA LYS A 287 -26.08 12.55 -2.75
C LYS A 287 -26.93 12.97 -3.94
N GLY A 288 -28.02 12.24 -4.16
CA GLY A 288 -28.95 12.48 -5.26
C GLY A 288 -28.43 12.00 -6.62
N THR A 289 -27.30 11.29 -6.66
CA THR A 289 -26.75 10.76 -7.92
C THR A 289 -27.28 9.38 -8.20
N ARG A 290 -27.75 9.17 -9.42
CA ARG A 290 -28.08 7.86 -9.98
C ARG A 290 -27.26 7.64 -11.22
N MET A 291 -26.56 6.51 -11.27
CA MET A 291 -25.77 6.15 -12.43
C MET A 291 -25.85 4.66 -12.74
N THR A 292 -25.65 4.29 -14.00
CA THR A 292 -25.57 2.90 -14.45
C THR A 292 -24.31 2.70 -15.25
N VAL A 293 -23.50 1.70 -14.89
CA VAL A 293 -22.33 1.34 -15.67
C VAL A 293 -22.79 0.53 -16.86
N LYS A 294 -22.74 1.09 -18.07
CA LYS A 294 -23.17 0.40 -19.30
C LYS A 294 -22.09 -0.52 -19.83
N GLU A 295 -20.86 -0.05 -19.83
CA GLU A 295 -19.70 -0.77 -20.35
C GLU A 295 -18.48 -0.46 -19.50
N ALA A 296 -17.66 -1.46 -19.20
CA ALA A 296 -16.42 -1.32 -18.46
C ALA A 296 -15.36 -2.27 -19.04
N ARG A 297 -14.24 -1.72 -19.50
CA ARG A 297 -13.12 -2.47 -20.09
C ARG A 297 -11.81 -1.96 -19.49
N GLY A 298 -10.94 -2.90 -19.12
CA GLY A 298 -9.66 -2.63 -18.50
C GLY A 298 -8.49 -2.97 -19.43
N ARG A 299 -7.33 -2.35 -19.15
CA ARG A 299 -6.06 -2.62 -19.83
C ARG A 299 -5.00 -3.04 -18.83
N ALA A 300 -4.41 -4.21 -19.03
CA ALA A 300 -3.34 -4.75 -18.20
C ALA A 300 -2.05 -3.94 -18.36
N TYR A 301 -1.36 -3.71 -17.25
CA TYR A 301 -0.06 -3.05 -17.21
C TYR A 301 0.80 -3.61 -16.06
N ILE A 302 2.09 -3.23 -16.04
CA ILE A 302 3.05 -3.64 -15.01
C ILE A 302 3.24 -2.48 -14.03
N LYS A 303 2.77 -2.60 -12.78
CA LYS A 303 3.05 -1.66 -11.68
C LYS A 303 4.51 -1.75 -11.24
N ASN A 304 4.92 -0.86 -10.34
CA ASN A 304 6.26 -0.80 -9.78
C ASN A 304 6.70 -2.16 -9.23
N ARG A 305 7.98 -2.49 -9.40
CA ARG A 305 8.59 -3.76 -9.00
C ARG A 305 7.97 -5.00 -9.64
N GLY A 306 7.20 -4.87 -10.72
CA GLY A 306 6.67 -6.01 -11.47
C GLY A 306 5.34 -6.57 -10.97
N ILE A 307 4.54 -5.78 -10.25
CA ILE A 307 3.21 -6.21 -9.79
C ILE A 307 2.19 -6.01 -10.93
N PRO A 308 1.29 -6.97 -11.22
CA PRO A 308 0.27 -6.75 -12.24
C PRO A 308 -0.76 -5.69 -11.84
N GLY A 309 -1.20 -4.87 -12.79
CA GLY A 309 -2.28 -3.89 -12.59
C GLY A 309 -3.24 -3.79 -13.76
N ILE A 310 -4.46 -3.31 -13.49
CA ILE A 310 -5.47 -3.01 -14.52
C ILE A 310 -5.84 -1.52 -14.49
N SER A 311 -5.72 -0.87 -15.64
CA SER A 311 -6.11 0.53 -15.82
C SER A 311 -7.42 0.67 -16.59
N VAL A 312 -8.09 1.82 -16.44
CA VAL A 312 -9.34 2.09 -17.17
C VAL A 312 -9.05 2.26 -18.67
N ASP A 313 -9.49 1.33 -19.51
CA ASP A 313 -9.38 1.44 -20.97
C ASP A 313 -10.58 2.20 -21.54
N TRP A 314 -11.79 1.76 -21.17
CA TRP A 314 -13.05 2.34 -21.59
C TRP A 314 -14.12 2.16 -20.51
N LEU A 315 -14.81 3.24 -20.19
CA LEU A 315 -15.91 3.24 -19.24
C LEU A 315 -17.06 4.09 -19.77
N ARG A 316 -18.24 3.49 -19.92
CA ARG A 316 -19.46 4.20 -20.31
C ARG A 316 -20.46 4.16 -19.18
N ILE A 317 -20.90 5.34 -18.75
CA ILE A 317 -21.84 5.51 -17.64
C ILE A 317 -23.03 6.31 -18.13
N GLU A 318 -24.23 5.85 -17.78
CA GLU A 318 -25.45 6.65 -17.89
C GLU A 318 -25.72 7.30 -16.53
N MET A 319 -25.87 8.63 -16.48
CA MET A 319 -26.11 9.39 -15.26
C MET A 319 -27.20 10.44 -15.50
N PRO A 320 -28.50 10.09 -15.40
CA PRO A 320 -29.59 11.01 -15.70
C PRO A 320 -29.63 12.23 -14.78
N GLU A 321 -29.25 12.06 -13.51
CA GLU A 321 -29.22 13.11 -12.50
C GLU A 321 -28.11 12.85 -11.47
N GLY A 322 -27.54 13.92 -10.91
CA GLY A 322 -26.55 13.81 -9.86
C GLY A 322 -25.33 14.69 -10.00
N HIS A 323 -24.36 14.44 -9.13
CA HIS A 323 -23.12 15.19 -9.05
C HIS A 323 -21.95 14.24 -8.78
N THR A 324 -20.96 14.29 -9.68
CA THR A 324 -19.75 13.47 -9.57
C THR A 324 -18.50 14.31 -9.78
N VAL A 325 -17.45 13.99 -9.04
CA VAL A 325 -16.08 14.46 -9.30
C VAL A 325 -15.24 13.25 -9.66
N GLY A 326 -14.67 13.24 -10.87
CA GLY A 326 -13.87 12.14 -11.38
C GLY A 326 -12.38 12.49 -11.42
N VAL A 327 -11.54 11.50 -11.14
CA VAL A 327 -10.09 11.55 -11.33
C VAL A 327 -9.70 10.38 -12.19
N LEU A 328 -9.08 10.69 -13.33
CA LEU A 328 -8.36 9.72 -14.14
C LEU A 328 -6.86 9.90 -13.94
N ALA A 329 -6.12 8.80 -14.09
CA ALA A 329 -4.70 8.75 -13.91
C ALA A 329 -4.09 9.54 -15.06
N THR A 330 -3.50 10.67 -14.70
CA THR A 330 -2.53 11.41 -15.50
C THR A 330 -1.36 11.62 -14.60
N ASN A 331 -0.16 11.24 -15.00
CA ASN A 331 0.99 11.83 -14.36
C ASN A 331 1.19 13.23 -15.00
N ARG A 332 2.05 14.09 -14.47
CA ARG A 332 2.60 15.28 -15.14
C ARG A 332 4.01 15.30 -14.55
N ILE A 333 5.00 14.66 -15.20
CA ILE A 333 6.40 14.73 -14.74
C ILE A 333 6.72 16.22 -14.64
N LEU A 334 6.89 16.70 -13.40
CA LEU A 334 7.57 17.94 -13.12
C LEU A 334 9.02 17.67 -13.50
N SER A 335 9.41 18.19 -14.66
CA SER A 335 10.74 17.98 -15.21
C SER A 335 11.80 18.51 -14.26
N LYS A 336 12.88 17.74 -14.12
CA LYS A 336 14.16 18.23 -13.62
C LYS A 336 14.73 19.22 -14.63
N THR A 337 14.21 20.44 -14.65
CA THR A 337 14.89 21.58 -15.29
C THR A 337 14.51 22.82 -14.51
N GLY A 338 15.49 23.44 -13.85
CA GLY A 338 15.29 24.70 -13.16
C GLY A 338 14.75 25.77 -14.10
N ALA A 339 13.44 25.98 -14.10
CA ALA A 339 12.78 27.10 -14.74
C ALA A 339 11.48 27.45 -13.99
N SER A 340 11.38 28.73 -13.65
CA SER A 340 10.30 29.37 -12.89
C SER A 340 8.91 29.23 -13.54
N PRO A 341 7.82 29.15 -12.74
CA PRO A 341 6.46 28.93 -13.23
C PRO A 341 5.84 30.21 -13.83
N ALA A 342 6.15 30.50 -15.09
CA ALA A 342 5.42 31.51 -15.87
C ALA A 342 5.59 31.28 -17.38
N ALA A 343 4.72 30.47 -18.00
CA ALA A 343 4.27 30.67 -19.38
C ALA A 343 3.24 29.60 -19.78
N MET A 344 2.04 30.07 -20.11
CA MET A 344 0.99 29.32 -20.80
C MET A 344 0.74 30.06 -22.12
N ILE A 345 0.46 29.34 -23.22
CA ILE A 345 -0.52 29.61 -24.29
C ILE A 345 -0.05 29.09 -25.68
N ARG A 346 -1.05 28.52 -26.39
CA ARG A 346 -1.17 27.67 -27.62
C ARG A 346 -0.84 28.43 -28.95
N PRO A 347 -1.26 28.11 -30.21
CA PRO A 347 -2.16 27.04 -30.79
C PRO A 347 -1.91 26.55 -32.26
N ASP A 348 -2.27 25.29 -32.61
CA ASP A 348 -2.78 24.95 -33.96
C ASP A 348 -3.29 23.51 -34.14
N LEU A 349 -4.31 23.45 -35.02
CA LEU A 349 -5.25 22.39 -35.37
C LEU A 349 -4.68 21.40 -36.40
N ARG A 350 -5.07 20.11 -36.36
CA ARG A 350 -6.02 19.53 -37.35
C ARG A 350 -6.47 18.08 -37.05
N LEU A 351 -7.79 17.97 -37.07
CA LEU A 351 -8.69 16.82 -37.14
C LEU A 351 -8.38 15.82 -38.27
N ALA A 352 -8.54 14.52 -38.01
CA ALA A 352 -9.33 13.62 -38.84
C ALA A 352 -9.70 12.34 -38.05
N ALA A 353 -11.00 12.07 -37.97
CA ALA A 353 -11.61 10.90 -37.37
C ALA A 353 -11.51 9.67 -38.29
N ALA A 354 -11.46 8.47 -37.72
CA ALA A 354 -12.39 7.36 -37.97
C ALA A 354 -11.92 6.09 -37.24
N SER A 355 -12.87 5.29 -36.77
CA SER A 355 -12.68 3.89 -36.40
C SER A 355 -12.12 3.08 -37.59
N ASP A 356 -11.51 1.91 -37.51
CA ASP A 356 -11.50 0.77 -36.60
C ASP A 356 -10.08 0.15 -36.65
N ASP A 357 -9.69 -0.58 -35.60
CA ASP A 357 -8.37 -1.23 -35.38
C ASP A 357 -7.63 -1.80 -36.62
N VAL A 358 -6.33 -1.49 -36.80
CA VAL A 358 -5.51 -2.14 -37.83
C VAL A 358 -4.03 -2.34 -37.40
N LEU A 359 -3.77 -3.02 -36.27
CA LEU A 359 -2.51 -3.03 -35.46
C LEU A 359 -2.38 -1.80 -34.53
N GLY A 360 -3.50 -1.24 -34.06
CA GLY A 360 -3.64 0.17 -33.65
C GLY A 360 -2.63 0.75 -32.65
N GLU A 361 -1.68 1.61 -33.02
CA GLU A 361 -1.27 1.98 -34.38
C GLU A 361 0.22 1.66 -34.59
N ALA A 362 0.43 0.48 -35.16
CA ALA A 362 1.56 -0.45 -35.45
C ALA A 362 2.82 -0.52 -34.62
N LEU A 363 3.24 0.51 -33.91
CA LEU A 363 4.54 0.60 -33.24
C LEU A 363 4.54 1.90 -32.39
N LEU A 364 3.40 2.60 -32.34
CA LEU A 364 3.23 4.06 -32.24
C LEU A 364 4.53 4.88 -32.10
N ARG A 365 5.44 4.97 -33.09
CA ARG A 365 5.80 4.12 -34.25
C ARG A 365 7.21 4.49 -34.68
N LEU A 366 8.29 3.84 -34.22
CA LEU A 366 9.65 4.20 -34.69
C LEU A 366 9.89 5.74 -34.63
N ARG A 367 9.13 6.41 -33.75
CA ARG A 367 8.87 7.84 -33.65
C ARG A 367 8.88 8.05 -32.15
N LEU A 368 9.81 8.81 -31.62
CA LEU A 368 10.48 9.92 -32.28
C LEU A 368 11.95 9.56 -32.48
N ALA A 369 12.24 8.69 -33.46
CA ALA A 369 13.59 8.32 -33.86
C ALA A 369 14.46 9.57 -34.12
N GLU A 370 15.73 9.52 -33.71
CA GLU A 370 16.83 10.36 -34.22
C GLU A 370 16.53 11.89 -34.32
N ASP A 371 16.90 12.63 -33.27
CA ASP A 371 17.23 14.05 -33.25
C ASP A 371 16.20 15.12 -33.75
N GLY A 372 15.99 16.12 -32.88
CA GLY A 372 16.05 17.52 -33.34
C GLY A 372 14.89 18.44 -32.95
N GLN A 373 15.24 19.45 -32.13
CA GLN A 373 14.55 20.74 -31.92
C GLN A 373 13.34 20.77 -30.96
N GLY A 374 13.64 20.77 -29.65
CA GLY A 374 13.00 21.64 -28.66
C GLY A 374 11.57 21.36 -28.18
N ALA A 375 11.40 20.45 -27.21
CA ALA A 375 10.43 20.53 -26.10
C ALA A 375 10.69 19.36 -25.12
N GLY A 376 10.60 19.61 -23.80
CA GLY A 376 11.08 18.71 -22.74
C GLY A 376 10.26 17.44 -22.46
N ASP A 377 10.90 16.52 -21.70
CA ASP A 377 10.42 15.27 -21.06
C ASP A 377 9.10 14.70 -21.56
N GLU A 378 8.94 13.48 -22.10
CA GLU A 378 7.63 12.77 -22.02
C GLU A 378 7.70 11.21 -21.94
N GLU A 379 7.30 10.61 -20.80
CA GLU A 379 7.08 9.16 -20.61
C GLU A 379 5.60 8.75 -20.42
N TRP A 380 5.34 7.47 -20.70
CA TRP A 380 4.16 6.78 -21.27
C TRP A 380 2.74 6.90 -20.68
N TRP A 381 2.52 7.70 -19.66
CA TRP A 381 1.17 8.18 -19.31
C TRP A 381 0.84 9.50 -20.02
N LYS A 382 1.81 10.09 -20.75
CA LYS A 382 1.74 11.49 -21.20
C LYS A 382 0.71 11.80 -22.29
N VAL A 383 0.16 10.80 -22.95
CA VAL A 383 -1.23 10.83 -23.36
C VAL A 383 -1.79 9.43 -23.10
N ALA A 384 -2.99 9.28 -22.55
CA ALA A 384 -3.58 7.96 -22.25
C ALA A 384 -4.00 7.17 -23.52
N SER A 385 -3.12 7.11 -24.52
CA SER A 385 -3.36 7.10 -25.98
C SER A 385 -3.92 8.42 -26.49
N GLU A 386 -3.27 9.03 -27.48
CA GLU A 386 -3.62 10.33 -28.08
C GLU A 386 -5.10 10.39 -28.52
N GLU A 387 -5.91 11.17 -27.80
CA GLU A 387 -7.29 11.60 -28.12
C GLU A 387 -8.46 10.59 -28.08
N LYS A 388 -8.30 9.40 -27.48
CA LYS A 388 -9.46 8.50 -27.28
C LYS A 388 -10.20 8.80 -25.98
N THR A 389 -11.51 9.00 -26.08
CA THR A 389 -12.41 9.13 -24.94
C THR A 389 -12.27 7.91 -24.02
N ARG A 390 -11.93 8.10 -22.74
CA ARG A 390 -11.79 7.01 -21.76
C ARG A 390 -13.05 6.83 -20.94
N ILE A 391 -13.71 7.94 -20.64
CA ILE A 391 -15.03 7.95 -20.01
C ILE A 391 -16.01 8.67 -20.91
N GLN A 392 -17.13 8.01 -21.18
CA GLN A 392 -18.31 8.64 -21.74
C GLN A 392 -19.41 8.66 -20.68
N MET A 393 -19.96 9.85 -20.40
CA MET A 393 -21.06 10.06 -19.48
C MET A 393 -22.28 10.53 -20.26
N ASP A 394 -23.26 9.65 -20.38
CA ASP A 394 -24.55 9.93 -21.00
C ASP A 394 -25.45 10.58 -19.94
N MET A 395 -25.69 11.88 -20.06
CA MET A 395 -26.52 12.69 -19.16
C MET A 395 -27.85 13.05 -19.81
N ALA A 396 -28.88 13.35 -19.02
CA ALA A 396 -30.19 13.77 -19.54
C ALA A 396 -30.13 15.01 -20.46
N TRP A 397 -29.13 15.88 -20.25
CA TRP A 397 -28.94 17.12 -21.00
C TRP A 397 -27.91 17.01 -22.14
N GLY A 398 -27.14 15.92 -22.25
CA GLY A 398 -26.08 15.78 -23.24
C GLY A 398 -25.05 14.71 -22.89
N VAL A 399 -24.05 14.56 -23.75
CA VAL A 399 -22.99 13.54 -23.58
C VAL A 399 -21.67 14.25 -23.27
N ALA A 400 -21.08 13.90 -22.13
CA ALA A 400 -19.74 14.37 -21.76
C ALA A 400 -18.71 13.28 -22.08
N ALA A 401 -17.66 13.66 -22.80
CA ALA A 401 -16.51 12.82 -23.09
C ALA A 401 -15.28 13.34 -22.33
N VAL A 402 -14.63 12.45 -21.58
CA VAL A 402 -13.47 12.77 -20.75
C VAL A 402 -12.23 12.06 -21.29
N GLN A 403 -11.15 12.84 -21.41
CA GLN A 403 -9.86 12.36 -21.89
C GLN A 403 -8.77 12.66 -20.85
N GLY A 404 -8.61 11.74 -19.88
CA GLY A 404 -7.50 11.67 -18.91
C GLY A 404 -7.30 12.94 -18.08
N THR A 405 -8.09 13.14 -17.03
CA THR A 405 -8.13 14.40 -16.24
C THR A 405 -8.84 14.32 -14.89
N ARG A 406 -8.81 15.44 -14.14
CA ARG A 406 -9.80 15.80 -13.12
C ARG A 406 -10.96 16.61 -13.71
N PHE A 407 -12.18 16.13 -13.51
CA PHE A 407 -13.39 16.76 -14.02
C PHE A 407 -14.54 16.68 -13.00
N ALA A 408 -15.54 17.53 -13.18
CA ALA A 408 -16.79 17.44 -12.43
C ALA A 408 -17.98 17.56 -13.37
N ALA A 409 -18.99 16.73 -13.13
CA ALA A 409 -20.23 16.71 -13.89
C ALA A 409 -21.41 16.84 -12.92
N ARG A 410 -22.35 17.74 -13.25
CA ARG A 410 -23.56 17.98 -12.47
C ARG A 410 -24.78 17.99 -13.39
N GLY A 411 -25.81 17.22 -13.05
CA GLY A 411 -27.09 17.21 -13.76
C GLY A 411 -28.26 17.29 -12.79
N ALA A 412 -29.29 18.05 -13.17
CA ALA A 412 -30.50 18.27 -12.38
C ALA A 412 -31.80 17.86 -13.11
N GLY A 413 -31.71 17.07 -14.19
CA GLY A 413 -32.86 16.62 -14.98
C GLY A 413 -33.45 17.68 -15.92
N ASP A 414 -33.42 18.96 -15.52
CA ASP A 414 -33.81 20.12 -16.30
C ASP A 414 -32.64 20.89 -16.91
N GLY A 415 -31.39 20.45 -16.66
CA GLY A 415 -30.17 21.08 -17.15
C GLY A 415 -28.94 20.56 -16.41
N GLY A 416 -27.76 21.08 -16.74
CA GLY A 416 -26.54 20.72 -16.03
C GLY A 416 -25.28 21.42 -16.50
N SER A 417 -24.18 21.05 -15.85
CA SER A 417 -22.86 21.61 -16.11
C SER A 417 -21.76 20.57 -16.14
N PHE A 418 -20.71 20.87 -16.89
CA PHE A 418 -19.51 20.07 -17.01
C PHE A 418 -18.29 20.97 -16.93
N SER A 419 -17.38 20.65 -16.01
CA SER A 419 -16.17 21.43 -15.76
C SER A 419 -14.92 20.57 -15.74
N VAL A 420 -13.81 21.17 -16.16
CA VAL A 420 -12.51 20.52 -16.28
C VAL A 420 -11.49 21.32 -15.50
N MET A 421 -10.87 20.71 -14.49
CA MET A 421 -9.84 21.39 -13.67
C MET A 421 -8.48 21.38 -14.37
N ASP A 422 -8.09 20.23 -14.92
CA ASP A 422 -6.93 20.04 -15.78
C ASP A 422 -7.23 19.07 -16.94
N GLY A 423 -6.38 19.08 -17.98
CA GLY A 423 -6.48 18.36 -19.26
C GLY A 423 -7.71 18.62 -20.17
N ARG A 424 -8.29 17.60 -20.82
CA ARG A 424 -9.29 17.77 -21.90
C ARG A 424 -10.63 17.06 -21.63
N GLY A 425 -11.72 17.75 -21.95
CA GLY A 425 -13.05 17.16 -22.06
C GLY A 425 -13.87 17.84 -23.16
N SER A 426 -14.96 17.21 -23.57
CA SER A 426 -15.92 17.82 -24.48
C SER A 426 -17.35 17.47 -24.07
N ILE A 427 -18.25 18.39 -24.37
CA ILE A 427 -19.69 18.21 -24.19
C ILE A 427 -20.35 18.20 -25.56
N SER A 428 -21.31 17.31 -25.77
CA SER A 428 -22.14 17.28 -26.97
C SER A 428 -23.61 17.29 -26.59
N ALA A 429 -24.36 18.29 -27.05
CA ALA A 429 -25.81 18.39 -26.86
C ALA A 429 -26.47 19.01 -28.08
N ALA A 430 -27.69 18.58 -28.40
CA ALA A 430 -28.48 19.09 -29.53
C ALA A 430 -27.75 19.06 -30.89
N GLY A 431 -26.84 18.10 -31.12
CA GLY A 431 -26.04 18.00 -32.34
C GLY A 431 -24.86 18.95 -32.44
N GLN A 432 -24.57 19.72 -31.37
CA GLN A 432 -23.40 20.59 -31.28
C GLN A 432 -22.42 20.10 -30.21
N SER A 433 -21.13 20.17 -30.49
CA SER A 433 -20.06 19.75 -29.59
C SER A 433 -19.14 20.91 -29.25
N PHE A 434 -18.85 21.10 -27.96
CA PHE A 434 -17.92 22.12 -27.46
C PHE A 434 -16.79 21.45 -26.69
N ALA A 435 -15.55 21.85 -26.97
CA ALA A 435 -14.39 21.47 -26.17
C ALA A 435 -14.36 22.30 -24.87
N VAL A 436 -14.00 21.66 -23.76
CA VAL A 436 -13.86 22.29 -22.43
C VAL A 436 -12.39 22.20 -22.00
N PRO A 437 -11.61 23.27 -22.23
CA PRO A 437 -10.22 23.38 -21.76
C PRO A 437 -10.08 23.36 -20.22
N PRO A 438 -8.85 23.17 -19.71
CA PRO A 438 -8.54 23.32 -18.28
C PRO A 438 -9.00 24.66 -17.71
N GLY A 439 -9.57 24.63 -16.51
CA GLY A 439 -10.02 25.81 -15.78
C GLY A 439 -11.33 26.41 -16.31
N LEU A 440 -12.05 25.71 -17.19
CA LEU A 440 -13.30 26.16 -17.77
C LEU A 440 -14.46 25.21 -17.47
N GLU A 441 -15.67 25.75 -17.57
CA GLU A 441 -16.95 25.08 -17.41
C GLU A 441 -17.89 25.46 -18.55
N THR A 442 -18.79 24.55 -18.91
CA THR A 442 -19.89 24.79 -19.84
C THR A 442 -21.19 24.27 -19.24
N THR A 443 -22.32 24.85 -19.66
CA THR A 443 -23.64 24.49 -19.16
C THR A 443 -24.59 24.20 -20.31
N VAL A 444 -25.53 23.28 -20.06
CA VAL A 444 -26.68 23.04 -20.93
C VAL A 444 -27.92 23.40 -20.11
N ALA A 445 -28.60 24.47 -20.52
CA ALA A 445 -29.70 25.05 -19.76
C ALA A 445 -30.95 24.16 -19.71
N ALA A 446 -31.16 23.33 -20.74
CA ALA A 446 -32.26 22.36 -20.79
C ALA A 446 -31.95 21.19 -21.74
N PRO A 447 -32.54 20.00 -21.52
CA PRO A 447 -32.41 18.88 -22.45
C PRO A 447 -32.71 19.27 -23.90
N GLY A 448 -31.81 18.91 -24.81
CA GLY A 448 -31.97 19.21 -26.25
C GLY A 448 -31.63 20.65 -26.64
N GLN A 449 -31.09 21.48 -25.75
CA GLN A 449 -30.49 22.77 -26.09
C GLN A 449 -28.99 22.62 -26.39
N PRO A 450 -28.41 23.48 -27.26
CA PRO A 450 -26.97 23.48 -27.49
C PRO A 450 -26.22 23.94 -26.22
N PRO A 451 -24.98 23.47 -26.00
CA PRO A 451 -24.16 23.93 -24.89
C PRO A 451 -23.82 25.42 -25.00
N ALA A 452 -23.77 26.11 -23.86
CA ALA A 452 -23.23 27.46 -23.80
C ALA A 452 -21.72 27.47 -24.09
N PRO A 453 -21.16 28.54 -24.69
CA PRO A 453 -19.72 28.68 -24.84
C PRO A 453 -19.00 28.50 -23.49
N PRO A 454 -17.86 27.79 -23.44
CA PRO A 454 -17.11 27.60 -22.19
C PRO A 454 -16.72 28.93 -21.53
N ALA A 455 -16.93 29.01 -20.22
CA ALA A 455 -16.63 30.15 -19.38
C ALA A 455 -15.72 29.73 -18.21
N PRO A 456 -15.12 30.67 -17.46
CA PRO A 456 -14.40 30.34 -16.22
C PRO A 456 -15.27 29.54 -15.25
N LEU A 457 -14.64 28.69 -14.43
CA LEU A 457 -15.34 27.89 -13.42
C LEU A 457 -16.29 28.74 -12.57
N SER A 458 -17.54 28.30 -12.45
CA SER A 458 -18.50 28.93 -11.54
C SER A 458 -18.11 28.69 -10.07
N PRO A 459 -18.59 29.53 -9.13
CA PRO A 459 -18.38 29.29 -7.69
C PRO A 459 -18.82 27.89 -7.25
N ALA A 460 -19.92 27.37 -7.81
CA ALA A 460 -20.41 26.03 -7.52
C ALA A 460 -19.48 24.92 -8.04
N ALA A 461 -18.84 25.11 -9.19
CA ALA A 461 -17.83 24.18 -9.70
C ALA A 461 -16.56 24.22 -8.85
N ILE A 462 -16.11 25.41 -8.42
CA ILE A 462 -14.97 25.54 -7.51
C ILE A 462 -15.26 24.82 -6.18
N GLU A 463 -16.43 25.06 -5.58
CA GLU A 463 -16.87 24.37 -4.37
C GLU A 463 -16.89 22.84 -4.55
N SER A 464 -17.26 22.33 -5.72
CA SER A 464 -17.25 20.89 -5.99
C SER A 464 -15.86 20.27 -5.94
N PHE A 465 -14.85 20.95 -6.49
CA PHE A 465 -13.45 20.49 -6.45
C PHE A 465 -12.87 20.63 -5.04
N VAL A 466 -13.12 21.75 -4.36
CA VAL A 466 -12.68 21.98 -2.97
C VAL A 466 -13.28 20.93 -2.03
N ALA A 467 -14.58 20.65 -2.15
CA ALA A 467 -15.26 19.62 -1.36
C ALA A 467 -14.89 18.17 -1.75
N ALA A 468 -14.05 17.99 -2.77
CA ALA A 468 -13.49 16.72 -3.18
C ALA A 468 -11.97 16.67 -2.97
N GLN A 469 -11.32 17.70 -2.42
CA GLN A 469 -9.87 17.84 -2.39
C GLN A 469 -9.15 16.69 -1.69
N SER A 470 -9.71 16.15 -0.60
CA SER A 470 -9.15 14.98 0.09
C SER A 470 -9.18 13.73 -0.80
N PHE A 471 -10.31 13.48 -1.47
CA PHE A 471 -10.44 12.40 -2.47
C PHE A 471 -9.45 12.60 -3.63
N LEU A 472 -9.38 13.81 -4.20
CA LEU A 472 -8.46 14.14 -5.30
C LEU A 472 -7.00 13.90 -4.92
N THR A 473 -6.61 14.26 -3.71
CA THR A 473 -5.23 14.12 -3.19
C THR A 473 -4.90 12.66 -2.90
N GLN A 474 -5.83 11.91 -2.32
CA GLN A 474 -5.66 10.48 -2.06
C GLN A 474 -5.50 9.67 -3.36
N GLN A 475 -6.34 9.92 -4.36
CA GLN A 475 -6.25 9.22 -5.66
C GLN A 475 -4.98 9.63 -6.43
N ALA A 476 -4.54 10.89 -6.32
CA ALA A 476 -3.27 11.33 -6.89
C ALA A 476 -2.07 10.58 -6.26
N ALA A 477 -2.06 10.39 -4.94
CA ALA A 477 -1.00 9.64 -4.26
C ALA A 477 -1.01 8.14 -4.62
N LEU A 478 -2.18 7.51 -4.73
CA LEU A 478 -2.32 6.12 -5.14
C LEU A 478 -1.90 5.90 -6.61
N THR A 479 -2.18 6.86 -7.48
CA THR A 479 -1.72 6.85 -8.88
C THR A 479 -0.18 6.89 -8.96
N VAL A 480 0.48 7.59 -8.04
CA VAL A 480 1.95 7.63 -7.93
C VAL A 480 2.52 6.31 -7.40
N GLN A 481 1.86 5.68 -6.43
CA GLN A 481 2.30 4.40 -5.85
C GLN A 481 2.10 3.22 -6.80
N ASN A 482 1.01 3.24 -7.57
CA ASN A 482 0.70 2.25 -8.60
C ASN A 482 1.38 2.56 -9.94
N GLN A 483 2.39 3.45 -9.93
CA GLN A 483 3.17 3.79 -11.10
C GLN A 483 3.72 2.53 -11.75
N PRO A 484 3.72 2.48 -13.08
CA PRO A 484 4.41 1.42 -13.76
C PRO A 484 5.91 1.48 -13.56
N ALA A 485 6.57 0.32 -13.58
CA ALA A 485 8.04 0.30 -13.48
C ALA A 485 8.66 1.09 -14.65
N PRO A 486 9.61 2.01 -14.40
CA PRO A 486 10.37 2.62 -15.48
C PRO A 486 11.17 1.51 -16.19
N VAL A 487 10.99 1.39 -17.50
CA VAL A 487 11.83 0.50 -18.31
C VAL A 487 13.18 1.21 -18.43
N ALA A 488 14.14 0.82 -17.60
CA ALA A 488 15.49 1.38 -17.67
C ALA A 488 16.15 0.98 -18.98
N LEU A 489 16.48 1.97 -19.83
CA LEU A 489 17.37 1.75 -20.98
C LEU A 489 18.81 1.48 -20.50
N PRO A 490 19.59 0.66 -21.23
CA PRO A 490 20.98 0.39 -20.88
C PRO A 490 21.85 1.68 -20.86
N PRO A 491 22.85 1.78 -19.96
CA PRO A 491 23.67 2.98 -19.74
C PRO A 491 24.39 3.55 -20.99
N ALA A 492 24.60 2.75 -22.04
CA ALA A 492 25.38 3.15 -23.21
C ALA A 492 24.70 4.19 -24.12
N LEU A 493 23.37 4.37 -24.04
CA LEU A 493 22.63 5.38 -24.82
C LEU A 493 22.56 6.77 -24.14
N GLN A 494 22.94 6.87 -22.86
CA GLN A 494 22.90 8.14 -22.11
C GLN A 494 24.09 9.06 -22.43
N ALA A 495 25.10 8.57 -23.14
CA ALA A 495 26.37 9.27 -23.35
C ALA A 495 26.44 10.13 -24.64
N SER A 496 25.45 10.08 -25.56
CA SER A 496 25.58 10.72 -26.88
C SER A 496 24.77 12.00 -27.12
N LEU A 497 24.12 12.59 -26.13
CA LEU A 497 23.25 13.77 -26.32
C LEU A 497 23.64 14.94 -25.40
N THR A 498 24.63 15.72 -25.80
CA THR A 498 24.83 17.08 -25.31
C THR A 498 24.81 18.08 -26.47
N PRO A 499 23.71 18.84 -26.67
CA PRO A 499 23.71 19.97 -27.59
C PRO A 499 23.89 21.32 -26.86
N THR A 500 24.63 22.20 -27.54
CA THR A 500 24.99 23.57 -27.16
C THR A 500 23.80 24.53 -27.24
N VAL A 501 23.65 25.44 -26.28
CA VAL A 501 22.53 26.41 -26.17
C VAL A 501 22.83 27.71 -26.92
N ALA A 502 21.86 28.22 -27.69
CA ALA A 502 21.76 29.63 -28.12
C ALA A 502 20.47 30.25 -27.53
N PRO A 503 20.45 31.56 -27.16
CA PRO A 503 19.34 32.13 -26.40
C PRO A 503 18.25 32.75 -27.31
N THR A 504 16.98 32.69 -26.90
CA THR A 504 15.87 33.60 -27.28
C THR A 504 14.58 33.21 -26.51
N PRO A 505 13.50 34.02 -26.53
CA PRO A 505 13.27 35.30 -25.85
C PRO A 505 12.12 35.19 -24.80
N VAL A 506 11.93 36.24 -24.00
CA VAL A 506 10.98 36.27 -22.87
C VAL A 506 9.49 36.31 -23.33
N PRO A 507 8.61 35.40 -22.85
CA PRO A 507 7.15 35.46 -23.09
C PRO A 507 6.38 36.30 -22.04
N PRO A 508 5.16 36.77 -22.37
CA PRO A 508 4.43 37.80 -21.60
C PRO A 508 3.70 37.28 -20.35
N ALA A 509 3.40 38.19 -19.43
CA ALA A 509 2.89 37.93 -18.08
C ALA A 509 1.43 37.40 -18.01
N VAL A 510 1.18 36.55 -17.02
CA VAL A 510 -0.10 35.88 -16.70
C VAL A 510 -1.14 36.87 -16.10
N PRO A 511 -2.45 36.76 -16.44
CA PRO A 511 -3.47 37.70 -15.98
C PRO A 511 -3.74 37.70 -14.46
N PRO A 512 -4.10 38.84 -13.85
CA PRO A 512 -4.25 39.02 -12.39
C PRO A 512 -5.28 38.11 -11.70
N ALA A 513 -6.33 37.68 -12.40
CA ALA A 513 -7.40 36.85 -11.82
C ALA A 513 -6.92 35.48 -11.32
N ILE A 514 -5.82 34.95 -11.90
CA ILE A 514 -5.21 33.68 -11.47
C ILE A 514 -4.42 33.86 -10.17
N GLN A 515 -3.82 35.03 -9.91
CA GLN A 515 -3.12 35.31 -8.66
C GLN A 515 -4.06 35.47 -7.47
N THR A 516 -5.24 36.05 -7.69
CA THR A 516 -6.26 36.21 -6.62
C THR A 516 -6.85 34.88 -6.16
N LEU A 517 -6.92 33.88 -7.06
CA LEU A 517 -7.36 32.52 -6.73
C LEU A 517 -6.33 31.80 -5.85
N TYR A 518 -5.03 31.92 -6.13
CA TYR A 518 -3.98 31.35 -5.29
C TYR A 518 -3.90 32.01 -3.90
N GLN A 519 -4.17 33.31 -3.79
CA GLN A 519 -4.12 34.01 -2.51
C GLN A 519 -5.34 33.73 -1.61
N SER A 520 -6.53 33.56 -2.18
CA SER A 520 -7.74 33.20 -1.43
C SER A 520 -7.68 31.76 -0.89
N ILE A 521 -7.06 30.83 -1.62
CA ILE A 521 -6.79 29.45 -1.16
C ILE A 521 -5.91 29.46 0.09
N ASN A 522 -4.81 30.23 0.08
CA ASN A 522 -3.90 30.31 1.23
C ASN A 522 -4.51 31.04 2.45
N GLN A 523 -5.49 31.93 2.24
CA GLN A 523 -6.17 32.66 3.32
C GLN A 523 -7.19 31.80 4.08
N VAL A 524 -7.85 30.86 3.40
CA VAL A 524 -8.78 29.90 4.02
C VAL A 524 -8.02 28.89 4.89
N GLU A 525 -6.82 28.46 4.45
CA GLU A 525 -5.93 27.59 5.25
C GLU A 525 -5.47 28.26 6.57
N ALA A 526 -5.23 29.57 6.56
CA ALA A 526 -4.84 30.32 7.76
C ALA A 526 -6.01 30.59 8.74
N THR A 527 -7.25 30.67 8.23
CA THR A 527 -8.44 30.99 9.05
C THR A 527 -9.05 29.74 9.70
N ALA A 528 -8.89 28.57 9.09
CA ALA A 528 -9.27 27.28 9.70
C ALA A 528 -8.37 26.91 10.91
N ALA A 529 -7.10 27.33 10.90
CA ALA A 529 -6.18 27.11 12.01
C ALA A 529 -6.45 27.97 13.25
N THR A 530 -7.19 29.08 13.12
CA THR A 530 -7.39 30.07 14.21
C THR A 530 -8.75 29.99 14.90
N SER A 531 -9.73 29.24 14.36
CA SER A 531 -11.07 29.12 14.95
C SER A 531 -11.24 27.93 15.91
N LEU A 532 -10.23 27.07 16.06
CA LEU A 532 -10.22 25.96 17.02
C LEU A 532 -9.62 26.31 18.40
N SER A 533 -9.08 27.52 18.59
CA SER A 533 -8.38 27.91 19.84
C SER A 533 -9.20 28.76 20.82
N ASN A 534 -10.41 29.20 20.49
CA ASN A 534 -11.21 30.09 21.35
C ASN A 534 -12.58 29.51 21.69
N ASN A 535 -12.62 28.54 22.60
CA ASN A 535 -13.79 28.29 23.45
C ASN A 535 -13.35 27.60 24.75
N THR A 536 -12.63 28.34 25.61
CA THR A 536 -12.43 27.97 27.01
C THR A 536 -13.65 28.37 27.82
N VAL A 537 -14.53 27.41 28.11
CA VAL A 537 -15.50 27.52 29.22
C VAL A 537 -14.92 26.74 30.40
N THR A 538 -14.62 27.46 31.48
CA THR A 538 -14.19 26.92 32.76
C THR A 538 -15.35 26.22 33.49
N PRO A 539 -15.09 25.11 34.20
CA PRO A 539 -15.92 24.73 35.33
C PRO A 539 -15.12 24.62 36.63
N SER A 540 -15.65 25.28 37.66
CA SER A 540 -15.34 25.13 39.07
C SER A 540 -15.74 23.76 39.62
N SER A 541 -14.90 23.20 40.49
CA SER A 541 -15.17 22.08 41.42
C SER A 541 -16.46 22.32 42.24
N PRO A 542 -17.28 21.28 42.54
CA PRO A 542 -17.07 20.54 43.80
C PRO A 542 -17.43 19.03 43.78
N ALA A 543 -16.69 18.30 44.64
CA ALA A 543 -17.06 17.15 45.46
C ALA A 543 -17.71 15.89 44.82
N ALA A 544 -16.98 14.78 44.89
CA ALA A 544 -17.50 13.42 44.75
C ALA A 544 -18.26 12.96 46.00
N PRO A 545 -19.35 12.20 45.83
CA PRO A 545 -19.57 11.02 46.65
C PRO A 545 -19.81 9.76 45.80
N SER A 546 -19.12 8.69 46.21
CA SER A 546 -19.44 7.26 46.19
C SER A 546 -20.32 6.65 45.09
N ALA A 547 -19.78 5.61 44.42
CA ALA A 547 -20.46 4.68 43.52
C ALA A 547 -21.59 3.87 44.19
N PRO A 548 -22.56 3.36 43.41
CA PRO A 548 -22.53 1.93 43.09
C PRO A 548 -22.92 1.56 41.63
N THR A 549 -22.82 0.26 41.38
CA THR A 549 -22.78 -0.55 40.16
C THR A 549 -24.10 -0.79 39.40
N ALA A 550 -23.92 -1.27 38.16
CA ALA A 550 -24.73 -2.27 37.40
C ALA A 550 -25.81 -1.81 36.38
N SER A 551 -25.45 -2.03 35.10
CA SER A 551 -26.11 -2.89 34.08
C SER A 551 -27.53 -2.62 33.50
N THR A 552 -27.56 -2.66 32.16
CA THR A 552 -28.52 -3.31 31.22
C THR A 552 -29.51 -2.49 30.36
N SER A 553 -29.48 -2.89 29.07
CA SER A 553 -30.58 -3.13 28.13
C SER A 553 -31.04 -2.00 27.19
N THR A 554 -31.00 -2.32 25.89
CA THR A 554 -31.64 -1.60 24.80
C THR A 554 -32.72 -2.50 24.17
N THR A 555 -33.96 -2.02 24.21
CA THR A 555 -35.09 -2.49 23.40
C THR A 555 -35.03 -1.91 21.98
N PRO A 556 -35.66 -2.55 20.97
CA PRO A 556 -36.18 -1.83 19.82
C PRO A 556 -37.70 -1.86 19.73
N SER A 557 -38.22 -0.71 19.30
CA SER A 557 -39.60 -0.35 19.03
C SER A 557 -40.06 -0.84 17.64
N THR A 558 -41.38 -1.00 17.48
CA THR A 558 -42.04 -1.05 16.17
C THR A 558 -43.17 -0.03 16.07
N SER A 559 -43.22 0.63 14.91
CA SER A 559 -44.07 1.74 14.53
C SER A 559 -45.42 1.31 13.94
N ARG A 560 -46.32 2.30 13.88
CA ARG A 560 -47.78 2.29 13.61
C ARG A 560 -48.23 1.81 12.22
N GLY A 561 -49.47 1.29 12.19
CA GLY A 561 -50.43 1.33 11.08
C GLY A 561 -51.88 1.35 11.61
N SER A 562 -52.73 2.18 11.00
CA SER A 562 -54.04 2.68 11.47
C SER A 562 -55.25 1.75 11.22
N GLY A 563 -56.27 1.81 12.09
CA GLY A 563 -57.62 1.25 11.87
C GLY A 563 -58.45 1.22 13.16
N GLY A 564 -59.62 1.88 13.18
CA GLY A 564 -60.31 2.31 14.41
C GLY A 564 -61.28 1.34 15.08
N GLY A 565 -61.50 1.60 16.38
CA GLY A 565 -62.82 1.66 17.04
C GLY A 565 -63.59 0.36 17.31
N GLY A 566 -63.48 -0.14 18.55
CA GLY A 566 -64.43 -1.11 19.12
C GLY A 566 -63.90 -1.72 20.41
N SER A 567 -64.48 -1.36 21.55
CA SER A 567 -63.98 -1.67 22.89
C SER A 567 -64.41 -3.04 23.44
N ASN A 568 -63.41 -3.71 24.02
CA ASN A 568 -63.39 -4.68 25.13
C ASN A 568 -63.71 -6.16 24.87
N GLY A 569 -62.71 -6.99 25.19
CA GLY A 569 -62.90 -8.40 25.52
C GLY A 569 -61.88 -9.40 24.97
N GLY A 570 -60.73 -8.97 24.43
CA GLY A 570 -59.67 -9.91 24.05
C GLY A 570 -59.05 -10.54 25.29
N THR A 571 -59.21 -11.86 25.45
CA THR A 571 -58.41 -12.68 26.37
C THR A 571 -56.93 -12.33 26.20
N PRO A 572 -56.16 -12.08 27.27
CA PRO A 572 -54.74 -11.80 27.13
C PRO A 572 -54.09 -12.99 26.43
N VAL A 573 -53.49 -12.74 25.27
CA VAL A 573 -52.68 -13.75 24.58
C VAL A 573 -51.51 -14.05 25.51
N GLU A 574 -51.52 -15.24 26.11
CA GLU A 574 -50.45 -15.69 26.99
C GLU A 574 -49.14 -15.76 26.18
N VAL A 575 -48.17 -14.92 26.53
CA VAL A 575 -46.84 -14.95 25.90
C VAL A 575 -45.87 -15.63 26.86
N ILE A 576 -45.35 -16.78 26.44
CA ILE A 576 -44.23 -17.47 27.07
C ILE A 576 -42.95 -16.98 26.40
N THR A 577 -41.99 -16.49 27.19
CA THR A 577 -40.69 -16.00 26.71
C THR A 577 -39.56 -16.75 27.38
N TYR A 578 -38.51 -17.03 26.60
CA TYR A 578 -37.27 -17.65 27.06
C TYR A 578 -36.18 -16.58 27.02
N ASP A 579 -35.58 -16.26 28.18
CA ASP A 579 -34.40 -15.40 28.20
C ASP A 579 -33.17 -16.28 28.02
N VAL A 580 -32.65 -16.39 26.81
CA VAL A 580 -31.49 -17.26 26.51
C VAL A 580 -30.20 -16.46 26.54
N SER A 581 -29.24 -16.89 27.35
CA SER A 581 -27.85 -16.43 27.29
C SER A 581 -26.93 -17.62 27.00
N VAL A 582 -26.00 -17.41 26.08
CA VAL A 582 -25.02 -18.43 25.67
C VAL A 582 -23.63 -17.84 25.81
N THR A 583 -22.78 -18.47 26.61
CA THR A 583 -21.37 -18.10 26.78
C THR A 583 -20.49 -19.31 26.47
N SER A 584 -19.25 -19.06 26.06
CA SER A 584 -18.26 -20.12 25.82
C SER A 584 -16.95 -19.81 26.53
N SER A 585 -16.37 -20.82 27.18
CA SER A 585 -15.04 -20.77 27.80
C SER A 585 -14.33 -22.10 27.58
N GLN A 586 -13.13 -22.07 26.97
CA GLN A 586 -12.23 -23.24 26.88
C GLN A 586 -12.93 -24.54 26.38
N ASN A 587 -13.71 -24.45 25.29
CA ASN A 587 -14.58 -25.48 24.69
C ASN A 587 -15.88 -25.81 25.44
N GLN A 588 -16.11 -25.30 26.63
CA GLN A 588 -17.36 -25.47 27.36
C GLN A 588 -18.34 -24.35 26.99
N VAL A 589 -19.49 -24.71 26.44
CA VAL A 589 -20.60 -23.80 26.19
C VAL A 589 -21.55 -23.86 27.38
N THR A 590 -21.79 -22.71 28.02
CA THR A 590 -22.82 -22.57 29.05
C THR A 590 -24.04 -21.92 28.44
N ILE A 591 -25.18 -22.61 28.51
CA ILE A 591 -26.49 -22.12 28.08
C ILE A 591 -27.32 -21.92 29.34
N GLN A 592 -27.75 -20.70 29.60
CA GLN A 592 -28.53 -20.41 30.79
C GLN A 592 -29.61 -19.36 30.54
N GLY A 593 -30.66 -19.39 31.35
CA GLY A 593 -31.80 -18.53 31.14
C GLY A 593 -32.94 -18.71 32.13
N THR A 594 -34.02 -17.98 31.89
CA THR A 594 -35.28 -18.09 32.65
C THR A 594 -36.44 -18.31 31.72
N LEU A 595 -37.37 -19.19 32.14
CA LEU A 595 -38.67 -19.30 31.51
C LEU A 595 -39.63 -18.32 32.18
N LYS A 596 -40.25 -17.44 31.40
CA LYS A 596 -41.21 -16.45 31.89
C LYS A 596 -42.56 -16.58 31.20
N ARG A 597 -43.65 -16.39 31.95
CA ARG A 597 -45.00 -16.17 31.43
C ARG A 597 -45.47 -14.81 31.89
N ASN A 598 -45.82 -13.93 30.96
CA ASN A 598 -46.20 -12.55 31.26
C ASN A 598 -45.19 -11.85 32.19
N ASN A 599 -43.89 -12.06 31.92
CA ASN A 599 -42.75 -11.57 32.70
C ASN A 599 -42.54 -12.17 34.11
N ASN A 600 -43.39 -13.10 34.55
CA ASN A 600 -43.21 -13.84 35.80
C ASN A 600 -42.47 -15.16 35.53
N VAL A 601 -41.44 -15.45 36.33
CA VAL A 601 -40.68 -16.71 36.22
C VAL A 601 -41.59 -17.90 36.51
N LEU A 602 -41.51 -18.93 35.67
CA LEU A 602 -42.29 -20.17 35.80
C LEU A 602 -41.45 -21.26 36.49
N PRO A 603 -41.65 -21.51 37.79
CA PRO A 603 -40.96 -22.60 38.49
C PRO A 603 -41.51 -23.98 38.09
N ASN A 604 -40.70 -25.03 38.26
CA ASN A 604 -41.07 -26.44 38.04
C ASN A 604 -41.62 -26.73 36.64
N THR A 605 -41.11 -26.06 35.60
CA THR A 605 -41.55 -26.23 34.22
C THR A 605 -40.43 -26.81 33.36
N ASP A 606 -40.77 -27.77 32.50
CA ASP A 606 -39.83 -28.44 31.62
C ASP A 606 -39.35 -27.53 30.48
N VAL A 607 -38.02 -27.42 30.31
CA VAL A 607 -37.35 -26.71 29.20
C VAL A 607 -36.44 -27.68 28.47
N THR A 608 -36.68 -27.86 27.17
CA THR A 608 -35.86 -28.67 26.27
C THR A 608 -34.82 -27.81 25.56
N LEU A 609 -33.56 -28.23 25.64
CA LEU A 609 -32.41 -27.63 24.97
C LEU A 609 -31.88 -28.58 23.91
N ARG A 610 -31.79 -28.10 22.67
CA ARG A 610 -31.25 -28.88 21.54
C ARG A 610 -30.17 -28.11 20.79
N VAL A 611 -29.04 -28.76 20.53
CA VAL A 611 -27.91 -28.16 19.79
C VAL A 611 -27.69 -28.91 18.49
N THR A 612 -27.61 -28.17 17.38
CA THR A 612 -27.34 -28.73 16.04
C THR A 612 -26.13 -28.07 15.39
N GLY A 613 -25.34 -28.86 14.65
CA GLY A 613 -24.25 -28.35 13.81
C GLY A 613 -24.74 -27.55 12.60
N SER A 614 -23.81 -26.91 11.87
CA SER A 614 -24.06 -25.96 10.77
C SER A 614 -24.94 -26.48 9.61
N ASN A 615 -25.07 -27.80 9.44
CA ASN A 615 -25.87 -28.41 8.37
C ASN A 615 -27.31 -28.74 8.81
N GLY A 616 -27.71 -28.36 10.03
CA GLY A 616 -29.07 -28.51 10.57
C GLY A 616 -29.56 -29.95 10.79
N THR A 617 -28.74 -30.96 10.44
CA THR A 617 -29.12 -32.38 10.37
C THR A 617 -28.52 -33.22 11.49
N ASN A 618 -27.33 -32.87 12.01
CA ASN A 618 -26.72 -33.53 13.16
C ASN A 618 -27.15 -32.86 14.45
N VAL A 619 -28.00 -33.55 15.22
CA VAL A 619 -28.28 -33.23 16.62
C VAL A 619 -27.12 -33.73 17.45
N LEU A 620 -26.37 -32.80 18.03
CA LEU A 620 -25.24 -33.14 18.88
C LEU A 620 -25.73 -33.45 20.30
N PHE A 621 -26.83 -32.81 20.70
CA PHE A 621 -27.40 -32.94 22.03
C PHE A 621 -28.88 -32.49 22.08
N ASP A 622 -29.69 -33.15 22.91
CA ASP A 622 -31.12 -32.86 23.17
C ASP A 622 -31.49 -33.30 24.61
N GLN A 623 -31.83 -32.36 25.50
CA GLN A 623 -32.16 -32.65 26.90
C GLN A 623 -33.27 -31.74 27.45
N THR A 624 -34.13 -32.32 28.29
CA THR A 624 -35.15 -31.59 29.06
C THR A 624 -34.67 -31.36 30.50
N ILE A 625 -34.78 -30.12 30.97
CA ILE A 625 -34.39 -29.66 32.30
C ILE A 625 -35.63 -29.13 33.01
N THR A 626 -35.82 -29.54 34.27
CA THR A 626 -36.89 -29.05 35.15
C THR A 626 -36.24 -28.50 36.41
N ASP A 627 -36.42 -27.21 36.68
CA ASP A 627 -35.86 -26.58 37.88
C ASP A 627 -36.95 -25.90 38.72
N ALA A 628 -36.80 -26.00 40.05
CA ALA A 628 -37.73 -25.47 41.03
C ALA A 628 -37.73 -23.93 41.09
N SER A 629 -36.67 -23.27 40.60
CA SER A 629 -36.57 -21.81 40.57
C SER A 629 -37.02 -21.19 39.24
N GLY A 630 -37.26 -21.99 38.20
CA GLY A 630 -37.63 -21.53 36.85
C GLY A 630 -36.45 -20.99 36.03
N HIS A 631 -35.24 -21.27 36.50
CA HIS A 631 -33.98 -21.03 35.79
C HIS A 631 -33.50 -22.34 35.15
N TYR A 632 -32.98 -22.28 33.93
CA TYR A 632 -32.26 -23.40 33.34
C TYR A 632 -30.80 -23.00 33.17
N SER A 633 -29.88 -23.93 33.44
CA SER A 633 -28.46 -23.78 33.18
C SER A 633 -27.91 -25.12 32.76
N PHE A 634 -27.11 -25.12 31.71
CA PHE A 634 -26.58 -26.30 31.09
C PHE A 634 -25.18 -26.03 30.54
N GLN A 635 -24.29 -27.02 30.64
CA GLN A 635 -22.91 -26.91 30.19
C GLN A 635 -22.53 -28.12 29.34
N GLU A 636 -21.98 -27.88 28.16
CA GLU A 636 -21.56 -28.95 27.23
C GLU A 636 -20.24 -28.61 26.58
N ASN A 637 -19.42 -29.63 26.33
CA ASN A 637 -18.16 -29.45 25.60
C ASN A 637 -18.42 -29.59 24.10
N LEU A 638 -18.21 -28.51 23.34
CA LEU A 638 -18.38 -28.49 21.90
C LEU A 638 -17.05 -28.21 21.20
N GLU A 639 -16.80 -28.94 20.12
CA GLU A 639 -15.67 -28.67 19.24
C GLU A 639 -15.79 -27.27 18.59
N PRO A 640 -14.70 -26.64 18.13
CA PRO A 640 -14.76 -25.37 17.42
C PRO A 640 -15.67 -25.45 16.18
N GLY A 641 -16.63 -24.52 16.06
CA GLY A 641 -17.64 -24.58 15.01
C GLY A 641 -18.79 -23.58 15.19
N LEU A 642 -19.64 -23.44 14.17
CA LEU A 642 -20.89 -22.67 14.25
C LEU A 642 -22.05 -23.61 14.59
N TYR A 643 -22.79 -23.28 15.65
CA TYR A 643 -23.90 -24.06 16.15
C TYR A 643 -25.19 -23.25 16.18
N THR A 644 -26.31 -23.94 16.00
CA THR A 644 -27.65 -23.40 16.28
C THR A 644 -28.19 -24.08 17.53
N ILE A 645 -28.58 -23.26 18.51
CA ILE A 645 -29.08 -23.70 19.81
C ILE A 645 -30.57 -23.40 19.84
N TYR A 646 -31.38 -24.43 20.06
CA TYR A 646 -32.83 -24.35 20.22
C TYR A 646 -33.20 -24.48 21.69
N VAL A 647 -34.08 -23.60 22.17
CA VAL A 647 -34.63 -23.61 23.52
C VAL A 647 -36.16 -23.62 23.40
N GLY A 648 -36.82 -24.65 23.92
CA GLY A 648 -38.27 -24.79 23.78
C GLY A 648 -38.93 -25.67 24.86
N GLY A 649 -40.24 -25.50 25.03
CA GLY A 649 -41.09 -26.25 25.97
C GLY A 649 -42.54 -26.22 25.49
N VAL A 650 -43.51 -25.99 26.38
CA VAL A 650 -44.91 -25.75 25.97
C VAL A 650 -45.01 -24.41 25.23
N GLY A 651 -44.93 -24.43 23.90
CA GLY A 651 -44.93 -23.22 23.04
C GLY A 651 -43.98 -23.32 21.83
N SER A 652 -43.75 -22.20 21.14
CA SER A 652 -42.81 -22.14 20.00
C SER A 652 -41.35 -22.04 20.47
N PRO A 653 -40.43 -22.90 20.00
CA PRO A 653 -39.02 -22.85 20.38
C PRO A 653 -38.31 -21.61 19.83
N GLN A 654 -37.36 -21.06 20.58
CA GLN A 654 -36.44 -20.01 20.14
C GLN A 654 -35.11 -20.60 19.68
N SER A 655 -34.42 -19.92 18.75
CA SER A 655 -33.11 -20.34 18.26
C SER A 655 -32.07 -19.22 18.33
N VAL A 656 -30.85 -19.55 18.76
CA VAL A 656 -29.69 -18.63 18.80
C VAL A 656 -28.52 -19.26 18.05
N GLN A 657 -27.86 -18.50 17.17
CA GLN A 657 -26.60 -18.94 16.55
C GLN A 657 -25.41 -18.53 17.43
N HIS A 658 -24.51 -19.49 17.70
CA HIS A 658 -23.31 -19.26 18.51
C HIS A 658 -22.10 -19.97 17.89
N ARG A 659 -20.95 -19.30 17.85
CA ARG A 659 -19.70 -19.84 17.30
C ARG A 659 -18.71 -20.12 18.42
N VAL A 660 -18.23 -21.36 18.51
CA VAL A 660 -17.23 -21.82 19.49
C VAL A 660 -15.84 -21.72 18.88
N PHE A 661 -14.88 -21.18 19.65
CA PHE A 661 -13.48 -21.00 19.23
C PHE A 661 -12.51 -21.55 20.28
N GLN A 662 -11.35 -22.06 19.87
CA GLN A 662 -10.15 -22.13 20.73
C GLN A 662 -9.26 -20.93 20.45
N ASN A 663 -9.32 -19.91 21.32
CA ASN A 663 -8.61 -18.65 21.07
C ASN A 663 -7.35 -18.49 21.94
N MET A 664 -7.40 -18.86 23.21
CA MET A 664 -6.29 -18.78 24.17
C MET A 664 -6.52 -19.82 25.29
N THR A 665 -5.45 -20.32 25.92
CA THR A 665 -5.53 -21.12 27.17
C THR A 665 -4.92 -20.36 28.33
N GLY A 666 -5.17 -20.78 29.58
CA GLY A 666 -4.66 -20.10 30.79
C GLY A 666 -5.58 -18.99 31.31
N SER A 667 -5.23 -18.43 32.47
CA SER A 667 -6.02 -17.44 33.22
C SER A 667 -5.46 -16.01 33.13
N GLY A 668 -4.30 -15.82 32.51
CA GLY A 668 -3.65 -14.52 32.37
C GLY A 668 -2.89 -14.06 33.61
N THR A 669 -2.62 -14.98 34.54
CA THR A 669 -1.81 -14.74 35.74
C THR A 669 -0.34 -15.08 35.47
N GLU A 670 0.57 -14.68 36.35
CA GLU A 670 2.00 -14.98 36.18
C GLU A 670 2.29 -16.49 36.15
N MET A 671 1.61 -17.26 37.00
CA MET A 671 1.75 -18.72 37.10
C MET A 671 1.01 -19.48 36.00
N ASP A 672 0.03 -18.82 35.36
CA ASP A 672 -0.82 -19.40 34.33
C ASP A 672 -1.17 -18.33 33.27
N PRO A 673 -0.18 -17.94 32.44
CA PRO A 673 -0.33 -16.88 31.45
C PRO A 673 -1.29 -17.31 30.34
N PHE A 674 -1.91 -16.33 29.68
CA PHE A 674 -2.67 -16.63 28.48
C PHE A 674 -1.74 -17.08 27.35
N VAL A 675 -1.99 -18.28 26.81
CA VAL A 675 -1.23 -18.84 25.68
C VAL A 675 -1.97 -18.55 24.38
N ILE A 676 -1.30 -17.87 23.45
CA ILE A 676 -1.85 -17.42 22.17
C ILE A 676 -1.39 -18.35 21.05
N TYR A 677 -2.34 -18.95 20.33
CA TYR A 677 -2.04 -19.84 19.20
C TYR A 677 -2.46 -19.28 17.83
N THR A 678 -3.32 -18.26 17.80
CA THR A 678 -3.92 -17.74 16.57
C THR A 678 -3.85 -16.22 16.49
N LEU A 679 -4.02 -15.68 15.28
CA LEU A 679 -4.09 -14.25 15.04
C LEU A 679 -5.29 -13.60 15.77
N GLU A 680 -6.42 -14.30 15.85
CA GLU A 680 -7.58 -13.88 16.63
C GLU A 680 -7.27 -13.85 18.13
N GLY A 681 -6.54 -14.85 18.66
CA GLY A 681 -6.06 -14.84 20.04
C GLY A 681 -5.10 -13.68 20.33
N LEU A 682 -4.19 -13.37 19.40
CA LEU A 682 -3.34 -12.18 19.48
C LEU A 682 -4.18 -10.89 19.50
N ASN A 683 -5.23 -10.83 18.69
CA ASN A 683 -6.13 -9.69 18.64
C ASN A 683 -6.90 -9.49 19.95
N ARG A 684 -7.11 -10.54 20.75
CA ARG A 684 -7.81 -10.51 22.05
C ARG A 684 -6.97 -9.99 23.22
N VAL A 685 -5.66 -9.79 23.05
CA VAL A 685 -4.79 -9.16 24.07
C VAL A 685 -5.33 -7.81 24.53
N ARG A 686 -6.02 -7.09 23.64
CA ARG A 686 -6.68 -5.80 23.93
C ARG A 686 -7.82 -5.91 24.95
N ASP A 687 -8.33 -7.11 25.22
CA ASP A 687 -9.43 -7.33 26.17
C ASP A 687 -8.94 -7.32 27.63
N ASN A 688 -7.64 -7.57 27.87
CA ASN A 688 -7.03 -7.45 29.19
C ASN A 688 -5.57 -6.96 29.10
N LEU A 689 -5.40 -5.64 29.06
CA LEU A 689 -4.12 -4.98 28.81
C LEU A 689 -3.07 -5.16 29.92
N SER A 690 -3.43 -5.71 31.08
CA SER A 690 -2.54 -5.92 32.24
C SER A 690 -2.14 -7.38 32.49
N ALA A 691 -2.66 -8.32 31.70
CA ALA A 691 -2.43 -9.76 31.92
C ALA A 691 -1.04 -10.24 31.46
N TYR A 692 -0.75 -11.50 31.80
CA TYR A 692 0.44 -12.22 31.33
C TYR A 692 0.09 -13.03 30.08
N TYR A 693 0.90 -12.90 29.04
CA TYR A 693 0.72 -13.51 27.73
C TYR A 693 1.98 -14.24 27.29
N GLN A 694 1.79 -15.36 26.61
CA GLN A 694 2.85 -16.03 25.87
C GLN A 694 2.34 -16.54 24.52
N LEU A 695 3.19 -16.54 23.50
CA LEU A 695 2.88 -17.25 22.26
C LEU A 695 3.07 -18.76 22.47
N GLY A 696 2.14 -19.56 21.97
CA GLY A 696 2.23 -21.02 21.89
C GLY A 696 2.44 -21.55 20.47
N ALA A 697 2.42 -20.66 19.47
CA ALA A 697 2.72 -20.96 18.08
C ALA A 697 3.18 -19.69 17.34
N ASP A 698 3.84 -19.88 16.20
CA ASP A 698 4.08 -18.79 15.25
C ASP A 698 2.74 -18.29 14.70
N ILE A 699 2.59 -16.96 14.60
CA ILE A 699 1.36 -16.31 14.14
C ILE A 699 1.59 -15.71 12.76
N ASP A 700 0.81 -16.10 11.76
CA ASP A 700 0.75 -15.39 10.48
C ASP A 700 -0.30 -14.27 10.53
N ALA A 701 0.16 -13.03 10.49
CA ALA A 701 -0.66 -11.82 10.54
C ALA A 701 -0.97 -11.25 9.14
N ALA A 702 -0.74 -11.97 8.05
CA ALA A 702 -1.00 -11.47 6.68
C ALA A 702 -2.45 -11.00 6.47
N ALA A 703 -3.40 -11.63 7.16
CA ALA A 703 -4.82 -11.25 7.11
C ALA A 703 -5.08 -9.82 7.60
N THR A 704 -4.20 -9.27 8.46
CA THR A 704 -4.36 -7.89 8.97
C THR A 704 -4.35 -6.87 7.86
N SER A 705 -3.74 -7.15 6.70
CA SER A 705 -3.76 -6.26 5.52
C SER A 705 -5.15 -5.85 5.04
N THR A 706 -6.17 -6.68 5.32
CA THR A 706 -7.57 -6.39 4.99
C THR A 706 -8.38 -5.86 6.16
N TRP A 707 -7.82 -5.88 7.38
CA TRP A 707 -8.51 -5.45 8.59
C TRP A 707 -8.68 -3.93 8.63
N ASN A 708 -9.69 -3.49 9.38
CA ASN A 708 -9.99 -2.07 9.59
C ASN A 708 -10.08 -1.28 8.27
N ALA A 709 -10.83 -1.82 7.29
CA ALA A 709 -10.98 -1.25 5.94
C ALA A 709 -9.64 -1.04 5.20
N GLY A 710 -8.68 -1.95 5.40
CA GLY A 710 -7.35 -1.88 4.80
C GLY A 710 -6.35 -1.02 5.56
N SER A 711 -6.75 -0.39 6.68
CA SER A 711 -5.81 0.30 7.57
C SER A 711 -4.91 -0.64 8.37
N GLY A 712 -5.13 -1.94 8.28
CA GLY A 712 -4.26 -2.92 8.91
C GLY A 712 -4.66 -3.27 10.35
N TRP A 713 -3.70 -3.75 11.12
CA TRP A 713 -3.80 -3.95 12.56
C TRP A 713 -4.25 -2.67 13.28
N LEU A 714 -5.05 -2.80 14.33
CA LEU A 714 -5.31 -1.71 15.28
C LEU A 714 -4.34 -1.88 16.45
N PRO A 715 -3.39 -0.94 16.68
CA PRO A 715 -2.39 -1.04 17.74
C PRO A 715 -3.01 -1.36 19.11
N ILE A 716 -2.34 -2.20 19.90
CA ILE A 716 -2.77 -2.55 21.25
C ILE A 716 -2.36 -1.43 22.21
N GLY A 717 -3.32 -0.97 23.02
CA GLY A 717 -3.11 0.10 24.01
C GLY A 717 -3.26 1.50 23.41
N THR A 718 -3.89 2.39 24.17
CA THR A 718 -4.04 3.82 23.87
C THR A 718 -3.33 4.66 24.94
N ALA A 719 -3.27 5.98 24.77
CA ALA A 719 -2.68 6.86 25.78
C ALA A 719 -3.42 6.77 27.13
N GLU A 720 -4.74 6.59 27.11
CA GLU A 720 -5.59 6.46 28.30
C GLU A 720 -5.56 5.06 28.91
N GLN A 721 -5.35 4.03 28.07
CA GLN A 721 -5.28 2.63 28.47
C GLN A 721 -4.06 1.97 27.81
N PRO A 722 -2.84 2.24 28.31
CA PRO A 722 -1.64 1.61 27.77
C PRO A 722 -1.64 0.11 28.08
N PHE A 723 -0.91 -0.66 27.28
CA PHE A 723 -0.58 -2.03 27.65
C PHE A 723 0.39 -2.03 28.83
N THR A 724 0.03 -2.69 29.93
CA THR A 724 0.83 -2.78 31.16
C THR A 724 1.21 -4.22 31.53
N GLY A 725 0.76 -5.18 30.73
CA GLY A 725 0.98 -6.60 30.93
C GLY A 725 2.40 -7.08 30.60
N LYS A 726 2.56 -8.39 30.65
CA LYS A 726 3.81 -9.08 30.29
C LYS A 726 3.56 -9.93 29.05
N PHE A 727 4.36 -9.74 28.00
CA PHE A 727 4.20 -10.45 26.73
C PHE A 727 5.49 -11.19 26.38
N LYS A 728 5.42 -12.53 26.32
CA LYS A 728 6.55 -13.39 25.96
C LYS A 728 6.34 -14.04 24.60
N GLY A 729 7.26 -13.86 23.67
CA GLY A 729 7.20 -14.57 22.39
C GLY A 729 7.56 -16.06 22.51
N ASN A 730 8.24 -16.47 23.59
CA ASN A 730 8.53 -17.88 23.91
C ASN A 730 9.18 -18.69 22.76
N GLY A 731 10.02 -18.03 21.95
CA GLY A 731 10.68 -18.66 20.79
C GLY A 731 9.84 -18.66 19.51
N HIS A 732 8.61 -18.12 19.55
CA HIS A 732 7.71 -17.96 18.42
C HIS A 732 7.75 -16.54 17.84
N LYS A 733 7.32 -16.42 16.59
CA LYS A 733 7.31 -15.16 15.84
C LYS A 733 5.93 -14.79 15.29
N ILE A 734 5.74 -13.50 15.04
CA ILE A 734 4.60 -12.95 14.31
C ILE A 734 5.09 -12.54 12.91
N ASN A 735 4.51 -13.10 11.86
CA ASN A 735 4.90 -12.86 10.48
C ASN A 735 3.89 -11.96 9.77
N ASN A 736 4.34 -11.18 8.77
CA ASN A 736 3.46 -10.46 7.83
C ASN A 736 2.50 -9.44 8.47
N LEU A 737 2.86 -8.88 9.63
CA LEU A 737 2.04 -7.85 10.29
C LEU A 737 1.92 -6.62 9.38
N PHE A 738 0.70 -6.25 9.02
CA PHE A 738 0.42 -5.06 8.20
C PHE A 738 -0.34 -4.00 9.00
N ILE A 739 0.20 -2.77 9.00
CA ILE A 739 -0.39 -1.56 9.59
C ILE A 739 -0.21 -0.39 8.60
N ASN A 740 -1.31 0.22 8.16
CA ASN A 740 -1.29 1.38 7.27
C ASN A 740 -2.21 2.49 7.81
N ARG A 741 -1.67 3.31 8.71
CA ARG A 741 -2.38 4.34 9.47
C ARG A 741 -1.65 5.68 9.36
N GLU A 742 -1.50 6.17 8.13
CA GLU A 742 -0.62 7.30 7.76
C GLU A 742 -0.86 8.62 8.52
N LEU A 743 -2.03 8.78 9.14
CA LEU A 743 -2.41 9.99 9.90
C LEU A 743 -2.53 9.72 11.41
N THR A 744 -2.15 8.53 11.87
CA THR A 744 -2.23 8.14 13.27
C THR A 744 -0.84 8.15 13.87
N ASP A 745 -0.74 8.70 15.07
CA ASP A 745 0.50 8.67 15.86
C ASP A 745 0.54 7.42 16.72
N ASN A 746 1.72 7.06 17.23
CA ASN A 746 1.92 5.95 18.16
C ASN A 746 1.50 4.61 17.53
N VAL A 747 2.17 4.28 16.43
CA VAL A 747 1.81 3.14 15.59
C VAL A 747 2.85 2.03 15.70
N GLY A 748 2.38 0.84 16.07
CA GLY A 748 3.13 -0.41 16.14
C GLY A 748 2.19 -1.59 16.46
N LEU A 749 2.75 -2.77 16.74
CA LEU A 749 1.95 -3.87 17.34
C LEU A 749 1.25 -3.36 18.61
N PHE A 750 2.00 -2.66 19.46
CA PHE A 750 1.51 -1.87 20.57
C PHE A 750 1.54 -0.38 20.21
N GLY A 751 0.46 0.34 20.47
CA GLY A 751 0.44 1.79 20.32
C GLY A 751 1.15 2.45 21.49
N TYR A 752 0.68 2.14 22.70
CA TYR A 752 1.24 2.62 23.95
C TYR A 752 1.48 1.47 24.92
N THR A 753 2.63 1.51 25.58
CA THR A 753 3.00 0.61 26.67
C THR A 753 3.42 1.43 27.89
N SER A 754 3.10 0.96 29.09
CA SER A 754 3.50 1.58 30.37
C SER A 754 3.76 0.47 31.38
N ASP A 755 4.94 0.43 32.00
CA ASP A 755 5.32 -0.61 32.97
C ASP A 755 5.22 -2.05 32.43
N ALA A 756 5.17 -2.18 31.10
CA ALA A 756 5.04 -3.44 30.39
C ALA A 756 6.38 -4.18 30.35
N SER A 757 6.33 -5.50 30.11
CA SER A 757 7.54 -6.23 29.72
C SER A 757 7.29 -7.03 28.47
N ILE A 758 8.13 -6.84 27.47
CA ILE A 758 8.06 -7.57 26.20
C ILE A 758 9.39 -8.31 26.04
N GLU A 759 9.31 -9.64 26.00
CA GLU A 759 10.48 -10.51 25.97
C GLU A 759 10.40 -11.56 24.85
N ARG A 760 11.53 -11.87 24.21
CA ARG A 760 11.68 -12.99 23.27
C ARG A 760 10.69 -12.95 22.10
N LEU A 761 10.34 -11.76 21.61
CA LEU A 761 9.33 -11.58 20.56
C LEU A 761 9.98 -11.21 19.23
N GLY A 762 9.74 -12.04 18.21
CA GLY A 762 10.13 -11.78 16.84
C GLY A 762 8.97 -11.29 15.98
N LEU A 763 9.14 -10.19 15.24
CA LEU A 763 8.23 -9.81 14.16
C LEU A 763 8.97 -9.84 12.82
N THR A 764 8.49 -10.62 11.86
CA THR A 764 9.15 -10.71 10.55
C THR A 764 8.24 -10.28 9.40
N ASN A 765 8.85 -9.66 8.39
CA ASN A 765 8.15 -9.14 7.21
C ASN A 765 6.99 -8.18 7.57
N ALA A 766 7.20 -7.30 8.55
CA ALA A 766 6.20 -6.32 8.96
C ALA A 766 6.17 -5.13 7.99
N PHE A 767 4.97 -4.60 7.73
CA PHE A 767 4.79 -3.32 7.05
C PHE A 767 4.05 -2.37 8.00
N VAL A 768 4.70 -1.30 8.41
CA VAL A 768 4.13 -0.33 9.36
C VAL A 768 4.26 1.07 8.78
N LYS A 769 3.11 1.74 8.57
CA LYS A 769 3.04 3.15 8.18
C LYS A 769 2.18 3.93 9.16
N GLY A 770 2.74 5.00 9.72
CA GLY A 770 2.10 5.92 10.67
C GLY A 770 2.48 7.39 10.40
N ASN A 771 2.07 8.30 11.28
CA ASN A 771 2.46 9.72 11.24
C ASN A 771 3.62 10.00 12.22
N ASP A 772 3.35 10.16 13.51
CA ASP A 772 4.40 10.34 14.54
C ASP A 772 4.54 9.11 15.44
N SER A 773 5.72 8.93 16.05
CA SER A 773 6.04 7.84 16.98
C SER A 773 5.68 6.47 16.39
N VAL A 774 6.44 6.05 15.38
CA VAL A 774 6.20 4.83 14.62
C VAL A 774 7.34 3.83 14.86
N GLY A 775 6.97 2.61 15.25
CA GLY A 775 7.89 1.48 15.35
C GLY A 775 7.18 0.15 15.18
N VAL A 776 7.86 -0.90 14.71
CA VAL A 776 7.20 -2.18 14.43
C VAL A 776 6.59 -2.79 15.69
N LEU A 777 7.33 -2.75 16.80
CA LEU A 777 6.90 -3.36 18.05
C LEU A 777 6.05 -2.39 18.87
N ALA A 778 6.54 -1.15 19.06
CA ALA A 778 5.80 -0.14 19.82
C ALA A 778 5.88 1.25 19.17
N GLY A 779 4.76 1.97 19.18
CA GLY A 779 4.76 3.41 18.91
C GLY A 779 5.44 4.18 20.05
N SER A 780 4.89 4.04 21.26
CA SER A 780 5.40 4.65 22.49
C SER A 780 5.69 3.64 23.60
N LEU A 781 6.91 3.70 24.12
CA LEU A 781 7.38 2.97 25.30
C LEU A 781 7.49 3.94 26.48
N LEU A 782 6.60 3.81 27.47
CA LEU A 782 6.48 4.76 28.59
C LEU A 782 6.84 4.15 29.94
N GLN A 783 7.19 5.02 30.88
CA GLN A 783 7.42 4.69 32.31
C GLN A 783 8.48 3.60 32.48
N ASP A 784 8.19 2.53 33.24
CA ASP A 784 9.13 1.47 33.52
C ASP A 784 9.01 0.26 32.56
N SER A 785 8.56 0.51 31.34
CA SER A 785 8.45 -0.56 30.35
C SER A 785 9.81 -1.15 29.99
N THR A 786 9.88 -2.44 29.65
CA THR A 786 11.13 -3.14 29.33
C THR A 786 11.00 -3.93 28.04
N LEU A 787 12.08 -3.95 27.25
CA LEU A 787 12.16 -4.69 26.00
C LEU A 787 13.47 -5.48 25.95
N ASN A 788 13.34 -6.80 25.85
CA ASN A 788 14.47 -7.71 25.96
C ASN A 788 14.38 -8.84 24.93
N ARG A 789 15.47 -9.14 24.22
CA ARG A 789 15.53 -10.25 23.25
C ARG A 789 14.44 -10.19 22.17
N CYS A 790 14.17 -9.01 21.63
CA CYS A 790 13.20 -8.87 20.55
C CYS A 790 13.89 -8.57 19.22
N TYR A 791 13.25 -8.91 18.12
CA TYR A 791 13.77 -8.61 16.81
C TYR A 791 12.69 -8.30 15.79
N VAL A 792 13.00 -7.40 14.85
CA VAL A 792 12.04 -7.00 13.82
C VAL A 792 12.66 -6.91 12.42
N SER A 793 11.90 -7.28 11.40
CA SER A 793 12.23 -7.12 9.97
C SER A 793 11.04 -6.57 9.17
N GLY A 794 11.32 -5.92 8.03
CA GLY A 794 10.29 -5.36 7.15
C GLY A 794 10.50 -3.88 6.82
N PHE A 795 9.42 -3.10 6.79
CA PHE A 795 9.41 -1.69 6.40
C PHE A 795 8.66 -0.82 7.40
N VAL A 796 9.26 0.32 7.76
CA VAL A 796 8.67 1.32 8.66
C VAL A 796 8.64 2.68 7.96
N TYR A 797 7.47 3.30 7.95
CA TYR A 797 7.23 4.63 7.39
C TYR A 797 6.60 5.53 8.46
N GLY A 798 7.20 6.69 8.70
CA GLY A 798 6.62 7.73 9.54
C GLY A 798 7.12 9.11 9.12
N ASN A 799 6.78 10.13 9.92
CA ASN A 799 7.15 11.51 9.69
C ASN A 799 8.14 11.99 10.76
N GLU A 800 7.72 12.12 12.02
CA GLU A 800 8.57 12.76 13.04
C GLU A 800 9.46 11.76 13.81
N MET A 801 8.93 10.96 14.73
CA MET A 801 9.71 10.01 15.54
C MET A 801 9.58 8.60 14.97
N VAL A 802 10.59 8.14 14.23
CA VAL A 802 10.51 6.85 13.52
C VAL A 802 11.68 5.95 13.91
N GLY A 803 11.38 4.82 14.52
CA GLY A 803 12.36 3.78 14.81
C GLY A 803 11.97 2.45 14.19
N GLY A 804 12.94 1.62 13.85
CA GLY A 804 12.63 0.29 13.34
C GLY A 804 11.91 -0.58 14.37
N LEU A 805 12.25 -0.45 15.65
CA LEU A 805 11.66 -1.20 16.76
C LEU A 805 10.65 -0.35 17.55
N ILE A 806 11.04 0.87 17.93
CA ILE A 806 10.26 1.78 18.79
C ILE A 806 10.24 3.19 18.19
N GLY A 807 9.07 3.82 18.12
CA GLY A 807 8.96 5.23 17.73
C GLY A 807 9.60 6.18 18.76
N GLN A 808 9.01 6.23 19.95
CA GLN A 808 9.48 7.00 21.09
C GLN A 808 9.61 6.14 22.35
N ALA A 809 10.72 6.29 23.08
CA ALA A 809 10.88 5.81 24.45
C ALA A 809 10.99 7.00 25.40
N TYR A 810 10.16 7.03 26.45
CA TYR A 810 10.07 8.15 27.39
C TYR A 810 9.84 7.68 28.82
N GLN A 811 10.77 8.00 29.72
CA GLN A 811 10.63 7.76 31.14
C GLN A 811 10.35 9.07 31.89
N ASN A 812 9.48 9.03 32.90
CA ASN A 812 9.30 10.14 33.83
C ASN A 812 10.05 9.82 35.13
N VAL A 813 11.07 10.60 35.45
CA VAL A 813 12.14 10.27 36.41
C VAL A 813 11.59 9.96 37.82
N ASN A 814 11.81 8.72 38.31
CA ASN A 814 11.83 8.35 39.74
C ASN A 814 12.44 6.94 40.01
N GLY A 815 13.66 6.69 39.54
CA GLY A 815 14.60 5.81 40.27
C GLY A 815 14.94 4.43 39.71
N SER A 816 14.30 3.97 38.63
CA SER A 816 14.71 2.74 37.92
C SER A 816 15.25 3.08 36.54
N VAL A 817 16.39 2.56 36.13
CA VAL A 817 16.88 2.74 34.74
C VAL A 817 16.27 1.63 33.89
N CYS A 818 15.47 1.99 32.90
CA CYS A 818 14.81 1.02 32.02
C CYS A 818 15.66 0.70 30.81
N ALA A 819 15.71 -0.58 30.46
CA ALA A 819 16.63 -1.09 29.44
C ALA A 819 15.89 -1.64 28.22
N ILE A 820 16.37 -1.23 27.05
CA ILE A 820 16.15 -1.89 25.77
C ILE A 820 17.42 -2.69 25.50
N GLN A 821 17.31 -4.02 25.53
CA GLN A 821 18.50 -4.86 25.54
C GLN A 821 18.40 -6.11 24.67
N ASP A 822 19.58 -6.57 24.24
CA ASP A 822 19.79 -7.81 23.51
C ASP A 822 18.84 -7.94 22.29
N SER A 823 18.64 -6.86 21.54
CA SER A 823 17.59 -6.78 20.50
C SER A 823 18.14 -6.30 19.17
N TYR A 824 17.50 -6.68 18.07
CA TYR A 824 18.00 -6.30 16.75
C TYR A 824 16.95 -5.95 15.70
N VAL A 825 17.37 -5.11 14.75
CA VAL A 825 16.53 -4.65 13.66
C VAL A 825 17.18 -4.89 12.31
N THR A 826 16.40 -5.47 11.40
CA THR A 826 16.75 -5.59 9.96
C THR A 826 15.78 -4.83 9.07
N ALA A 827 14.77 -4.18 9.66
CA ALA A 827 13.77 -3.39 8.95
C ALA A 827 14.37 -2.12 8.32
N THR A 828 13.87 -1.75 7.14
CA THR A 828 14.20 -0.47 6.50
C THR A 828 13.29 0.63 7.06
N VAL A 829 13.88 1.76 7.46
CA VAL A 829 13.18 2.84 8.16
C VAL A 829 13.18 4.11 7.32
N PHE A 830 12.00 4.67 7.09
CA PHE A 830 11.77 5.93 6.39
C PHE A 830 11.07 6.93 7.33
N GLY A 831 11.69 8.08 7.55
CA GLY A 831 11.12 9.19 8.31
C GLY A 831 11.61 10.55 7.81
N ALA A 832 11.20 11.61 8.50
CA ALA A 832 11.64 12.97 8.23
C ALA A 832 12.53 13.51 9.36
N TRP A 833 12.08 13.55 10.61
CA TRP A 833 12.79 14.33 11.64
C TRP A 833 13.74 13.50 12.50
N LYS A 834 13.24 12.69 13.43
CA LYS A 834 14.02 11.90 14.39
C LYS A 834 13.96 10.43 13.99
N VAL A 835 14.91 10.01 13.16
CA VAL A 835 14.90 8.69 12.53
C VAL A 835 16.06 7.84 13.02
N GLY A 836 15.75 6.69 13.61
CA GLY A 836 16.73 5.71 14.06
C GLY A 836 16.46 4.32 13.51
N GLY A 837 17.51 3.53 13.26
CA GLY A 837 17.32 2.12 12.85
C GLY A 837 16.67 1.28 13.95
N LEU A 838 16.87 1.63 15.23
CA LEU A 838 16.27 0.98 16.40
C LEU A 838 15.16 1.86 17.01
N ILE A 839 15.48 3.10 17.37
CA ILE A 839 14.58 4.01 18.10
C ILE A 839 14.55 5.39 17.43
N GLY A 840 13.37 5.97 17.21
CA GLY A 840 13.26 7.34 16.70
C GLY A 840 13.77 8.37 17.71
N LYS A 841 13.07 8.47 18.85
CA LYS A 841 13.45 9.33 19.98
C LYS A 841 13.59 8.51 21.25
N ASN A 842 14.74 8.63 21.91
CA ASN A 842 15.01 8.01 23.19
C ASN A 842 15.18 9.07 24.27
N GLN A 843 14.40 8.99 25.35
CA GLN A 843 14.57 9.86 26.51
C GLN A 843 14.72 8.98 27.76
N GLN A 844 15.97 8.89 28.24
CA GLN A 844 16.36 8.23 29.48
C GLN A 844 16.27 6.68 29.53
N TYR A 845 15.97 5.99 28.42
CA TYR A 845 16.10 4.52 28.37
C TYR A 845 17.50 4.08 27.97
N ASP A 846 18.12 3.21 28.75
CA ASP A 846 19.41 2.64 28.40
C ASP A 846 19.26 1.62 27.26
N VAL A 847 20.14 1.73 26.27
CA VAL A 847 20.20 0.81 25.12
C VAL A 847 21.47 0.00 25.22
N LYS A 848 21.35 -1.33 25.32
CA LYS A 848 22.48 -2.22 25.54
C LYS A 848 22.45 -3.44 24.62
N ASN A 849 23.60 -3.84 24.09
CA ASN A 849 23.72 -5.06 23.27
C ASN A 849 22.73 -5.10 22.11
N CYS A 850 22.50 -3.97 21.45
CA CYS A 850 21.54 -3.88 20.36
C CYS A 850 22.23 -3.61 19.02
N TYR A 851 21.59 -3.98 17.92
CA TYR A 851 22.07 -3.59 16.59
C TYR A 851 20.96 -3.32 15.58
N ALA A 852 21.24 -2.49 14.59
CA ALA A 852 20.36 -2.27 13.44
C ALA A 852 21.17 -2.44 12.14
N SER A 853 20.58 -3.09 11.15
CA SER A 853 21.22 -3.42 9.87
C SER A 853 20.42 -3.00 8.63
N GLY A 854 19.14 -2.70 8.78
CA GLY A 854 18.35 -2.13 7.70
C GLY A 854 18.74 -0.67 7.39
N SER A 855 18.52 -0.23 6.16
CA SER A 855 18.80 1.16 5.76
C SER A 855 17.90 2.14 6.50
N VAL A 856 18.44 3.33 6.78
CA VAL A 856 17.72 4.42 7.45
C VAL A 856 17.68 5.65 6.55
N SER A 857 16.50 6.27 6.44
CA SER A 857 16.29 7.46 5.63
C SER A 857 15.56 8.55 6.41
N GLY A 858 16.16 9.75 6.47
CA GLY A 858 15.68 10.88 7.28
C GLY A 858 16.10 12.22 6.69
N GLN A 859 15.68 13.32 7.31
CA GLN A 859 15.96 14.70 6.86
C GLN A 859 16.79 15.49 7.88
N GLU A 860 16.54 15.35 9.18
CA GLU A 860 17.19 16.20 10.22
C GLU A 860 18.09 15.41 11.19
N PHE A 861 17.51 14.60 12.08
CA PHE A 861 18.23 13.78 13.07
C PHE A 861 18.25 12.31 12.65
N LEU A 862 19.28 11.91 11.91
CA LEU A 862 19.42 10.54 11.38
C LEU A 862 20.50 9.76 12.15
N GLY A 863 20.08 8.71 12.85
CA GLY A 863 20.95 7.78 13.55
C GLY A 863 20.85 6.36 13.04
N GLY A 864 21.96 5.61 13.03
CA GLY A 864 21.91 4.19 12.64
C GLY A 864 21.17 3.35 13.66
N LEU A 865 21.28 3.71 14.95
CA LEU A 865 20.48 3.13 16.03
C LEU A 865 19.41 4.09 16.52
N ILE A 866 19.77 5.32 16.90
CA ILE A 866 18.85 6.24 17.57
C ILE A 866 18.79 7.59 16.86
N GLY A 867 17.62 8.08 16.48
CA GLY A 867 17.51 9.40 15.85
C GLY A 867 17.94 10.52 16.79
N TYR A 868 17.28 10.62 17.94
CA TYR A 868 17.57 11.60 18.99
C TYR A 868 17.68 10.93 20.36
N ASN A 869 18.84 11.04 21.01
CA ASN A 869 19.12 10.43 22.32
C ASN A 869 19.24 11.49 23.42
N ASP A 870 18.23 11.58 24.29
CA ASP A 870 18.18 12.53 25.38
C ASP A 870 18.56 11.86 26.72
N SER A 871 19.74 12.20 27.24
CA SER A 871 20.16 11.84 28.59
C SER A 871 20.18 10.33 28.91
N ALA A 872 20.24 9.47 27.89
CA ALA A 872 20.25 8.00 28.03
C ALA A 872 21.62 7.39 27.69
N THR A 873 21.93 6.23 28.25
CA THR A 873 23.19 5.51 27.95
C THR A 873 23.01 4.54 26.80
N VAL A 874 23.87 4.62 25.80
CA VAL A 874 23.96 3.63 24.72
C VAL A 874 25.27 2.87 24.89
N SER A 875 25.19 1.56 25.06
CA SER A 875 26.37 0.73 25.34
C SER A 875 26.43 -0.56 24.54
N SER A 876 27.66 -0.96 24.18
CA SER A 876 27.93 -2.26 23.53
C SER A 876 27.03 -2.54 22.32
N SER A 877 26.70 -1.49 21.56
CA SER A 877 25.70 -1.52 20.48
C SER A 877 26.30 -1.16 19.12
N PHE A 878 25.66 -1.67 18.06
CA PHE A 878 26.26 -1.75 16.73
C PHE A 878 25.36 -1.16 15.64
N ALA A 879 25.84 -0.14 14.93
CA ALA A 879 25.21 0.34 13.71
C ALA A 879 25.77 -0.40 12.50
N LEU A 880 25.00 -1.35 11.98
CA LEU A 880 25.36 -2.24 10.86
C LEU A 880 24.53 -1.91 9.61
N ASN A 881 23.94 -0.72 9.55
CA ASN A 881 22.98 -0.33 8.51
C ASN A 881 23.61 -0.38 7.13
N ALA A 882 22.88 -0.92 6.15
CA ALA A 882 23.36 -1.01 4.77
C ALA A 882 23.53 0.36 4.09
N ALA A 883 22.72 1.37 4.46
CA ALA A 883 22.82 2.73 3.93
C ALA A 883 22.19 3.78 4.86
N PHE A 884 22.70 5.01 4.79
CA PHE A 884 22.07 6.20 5.35
C PHE A 884 21.67 7.14 4.20
N VAL A 885 20.40 7.51 4.13
CA VAL A 885 19.86 8.32 3.02
C VAL A 885 19.26 9.61 3.57
N ASN A 886 19.90 10.75 3.28
CA ASN A 886 19.35 12.06 3.59
C ASN A 886 18.38 12.53 2.49
N ASN A 887 17.13 12.79 2.85
CA ASN A 887 16.09 13.33 1.95
C ASN A 887 15.73 14.79 2.26
N GLY A 888 16.43 15.42 3.22
CA GLY A 888 16.14 16.77 3.70
C GLY A 888 16.92 17.83 2.95
N THR A 889 16.33 19.02 2.85
CA THR A 889 17.01 20.24 2.37
C THR A 889 17.43 21.16 3.52
N GLU A 890 17.32 20.69 4.77
CA GLU A 890 17.61 21.49 5.96
C GLU A 890 19.05 22.01 5.97
N SER A 891 19.23 23.21 6.54
CA SER A 891 20.51 23.93 6.49
C SER A 891 21.58 23.37 7.44
N ALA A 892 21.20 22.61 8.48
CA ALA A 892 22.11 22.03 9.47
C ALA A 892 21.59 20.71 10.08
N PRO A 893 21.31 19.67 9.29
CA PRO A 893 20.90 18.38 9.83
C PRO A 893 22.05 17.73 10.63
N SER A 894 21.69 16.94 11.64
CA SER A 894 22.66 16.25 12.51
C SER A 894 22.57 14.74 12.32
N PHE A 895 23.64 14.16 11.82
CA PHE A 895 23.75 12.73 11.57
C PHE A 895 24.77 12.09 12.48
N GLY A 896 24.58 10.83 12.83
CA GLY A 896 25.62 10.04 13.49
C GLY A 896 25.38 8.56 13.32
N ARG A 897 26.45 7.78 13.19
CA ARG A 897 26.30 6.36 12.88
C ARG A 897 25.57 5.61 14.01
N ILE A 898 25.80 5.98 15.27
CA ILE A 898 25.04 5.45 16.41
C ILE A 898 23.80 6.31 16.65
N ALA A 899 23.99 7.62 16.85
CA ALA A 899 22.91 8.55 17.14
C ALA A 899 22.97 9.82 16.29
N GLY A 900 21.82 10.28 15.78
CA GLY A 900 21.73 11.51 14.97
C GLY A 900 22.11 12.75 15.79
N SER A 901 21.51 12.88 16.97
CA SER A 901 21.89 13.85 17.99
C SER A 901 21.81 13.20 19.38
N SER A 902 22.64 13.67 20.32
CA SER A 902 22.65 13.11 21.67
C SER A 902 23.12 14.10 22.74
N SER A 903 22.42 14.11 23.87
CA SER A 903 22.87 14.66 25.16
C SER A 903 23.29 13.57 26.16
N GLY A 904 23.08 12.28 25.81
CA GLY A 904 23.40 11.12 26.64
C GLY A 904 24.83 10.59 26.51
N THR A 905 25.11 9.45 27.15
CA THR A 905 26.45 8.84 27.24
C THR A 905 26.59 7.65 26.29
N PHE A 906 27.76 7.49 25.68
CA PHE A 906 28.09 6.35 24.81
C PHE A 906 29.25 5.55 25.40
N VAL A 907 29.15 4.22 25.39
CA VAL A 907 30.19 3.31 25.88
C VAL A 907 30.33 2.14 24.91
N ASP A 908 31.53 1.91 24.36
CA ASP A 908 31.83 0.73 23.54
C ASP A 908 30.86 0.47 22.39
N ASN A 909 30.48 1.53 21.67
CA ASN A 909 29.63 1.42 20.49
C ASN A 909 30.45 1.38 19.20
N TYR A 910 29.96 0.64 18.21
CA TYR A 910 30.66 0.41 16.96
C TYR A 910 29.75 0.60 15.76
N ALA A 911 30.31 1.00 14.63
CA ALA A 911 29.59 1.17 13.40
C ALA A 911 30.40 0.65 12.22
N LEU A 912 29.71 0.11 11.22
CA LEU A 912 30.38 -0.32 10.00
C LEU A 912 31.15 0.84 9.37
N GLU A 913 32.41 0.58 9.04
CA GLU A 913 33.27 1.56 8.35
C GLU A 913 32.76 1.89 6.94
N SER A 914 31.99 0.97 6.35
CA SER A 914 31.36 1.14 5.03
C SER A 914 30.15 2.08 5.02
N ILE A 915 29.64 2.51 6.18
CA ILE A 915 28.55 3.48 6.25
C ILE A 915 29.07 4.84 5.80
N ALA A 916 28.71 5.25 4.59
CA ALA A 916 29.06 6.56 4.06
C ALA A 916 28.29 7.69 4.79
N PRO A 917 28.91 8.85 5.04
CA PRO A 917 28.19 10.05 5.46
C PRO A 917 27.09 10.41 4.43
N PRO A 918 25.89 10.81 4.89
CA PRO A 918 24.86 11.28 3.97
C PRO A 918 25.32 12.54 3.22
N THR A 919 24.88 12.69 1.97
CA THR A 919 25.17 13.89 1.19
C THR A 919 24.37 15.09 1.73
N LEU A 920 25.05 16.20 1.99
CA LEU A 920 24.47 17.46 2.44
C LEU A 920 24.33 18.45 1.28
N THR A 921 23.27 19.27 1.31
CA THR A 921 23.04 20.35 0.32
C THR A 921 24.12 21.44 0.40
N MET A 922 24.74 21.63 1.58
CA MET A 922 25.85 22.55 1.79
C MET A 922 26.88 21.93 2.76
N GLY A 923 28.12 21.72 2.28
CA GLY A 923 29.24 21.25 3.09
C GLY A 923 29.54 19.75 2.94
N SER A 924 30.68 19.34 3.51
CA SER A 924 31.10 17.94 3.58
C SER A 924 31.11 17.51 5.04
N MET A 925 30.52 16.36 5.34
CA MET A 925 30.53 15.75 6.66
C MET A 925 31.49 14.56 6.66
N THR A 926 32.29 14.45 7.72
CA THR A 926 33.07 13.26 8.01
C THR A 926 32.62 12.68 9.34
N TRP A 927 32.55 11.36 9.42
CA TRP A 927 32.39 10.70 10.71
C TRP A 927 33.59 11.02 11.61
N SER A 928 33.33 11.09 12.91
CA SER A 928 34.37 11.17 13.94
C SER A 928 34.35 9.87 14.77
N PRO A 929 34.90 8.76 14.24
CA PRO A 929 34.79 7.46 14.87
C PRO A 929 35.37 7.46 16.29
N ASN A 930 34.54 7.14 17.27
CA ASN A 930 34.92 7.01 18.67
C ASN A 930 33.87 6.13 19.37
N SER A 931 34.31 5.11 20.11
CA SER A 931 33.39 4.20 20.82
C SER A 931 32.56 4.89 21.90
N THR A 932 33.01 6.06 22.37
CA THR A 932 32.30 6.92 23.33
C THR A 932 31.63 8.15 22.67
N GLY A 933 31.51 8.16 21.34
CA GLY A 933 30.85 9.22 20.59
C GLY A 933 29.64 8.74 19.80
N LYS A 934 28.83 9.69 19.31
CA LYS A 934 27.63 9.43 18.50
C LYS A 934 27.88 8.71 17.17
N ASP A 935 29.14 8.61 16.74
CA ASP A 935 29.53 7.94 15.49
C ASP A 935 30.09 6.53 15.73
N GLY A 936 30.31 6.08 16.97
CA GLY A 936 30.88 4.77 17.28
C GLY A 936 32.29 4.55 16.72
N ALA A 937 33.01 3.56 17.24
CA ALA A 937 34.29 3.13 16.65
C ALA A 937 34.06 2.36 15.35
N ASN A 938 35.07 2.32 14.47
CA ASN A 938 34.97 1.59 13.20
C ASN A 938 34.95 0.08 13.43
N LEU A 939 34.10 -0.59 12.67
CA LEU A 939 34.04 -2.05 12.56
C LEU A 939 34.03 -2.43 11.08
N SER A 940 34.91 -3.35 10.68
CA SER A 940 34.90 -3.88 9.32
C SER A 940 33.79 -4.92 9.15
N ILE A 941 33.36 -5.15 7.90
CA ILE A 941 32.36 -6.19 7.59
C ILE A 941 32.87 -7.58 8.04
N ALA A 942 34.16 -7.86 7.84
CA ALA A 942 34.77 -9.13 8.25
C ALA A 942 34.71 -9.32 9.77
N SER A 943 35.00 -8.28 10.55
CA SER A 943 34.92 -8.32 12.01
C SER A 943 33.47 -8.41 12.51
N ALA A 944 32.52 -7.74 11.84
CA ALA A 944 31.11 -7.82 12.20
C ALA A 944 30.50 -9.23 12.06
N SER A 945 31.12 -10.14 11.31
CA SER A 945 30.70 -11.55 11.25
C SER A 945 31.37 -12.46 12.29
N GLN A 946 32.15 -11.91 13.23
CA GLN A 946 32.85 -12.66 14.27
C GLN A 946 32.25 -12.38 15.65
N SER A 947 31.98 -13.42 16.45
CA SER A 947 31.46 -13.27 17.81
C SER A 947 32.39 -12.49 18.75
N SER A 948 33.70 -12.56 18.53
CA SER A 948 34.70 -11.83 19.31
C SER A 948 34.58 -10.32 19.21
N SER A 949 33.92 -9.79 18.18
CA SER A 949 33.70 -8.35 18.00
C SER A 949 32.61 -7.78 18.90
N TYR A 950 31.72 -8.64 19.42
CA TYR A 950 30.56 -8.29 20.22
C TYR A 950 30.86 -8.47 21.72
N ILE A 951 31.80 -7.66 22.20
CA ILE A 951 32.28 -7.73 23.59
C ILE A 951 31.12 -7.43 24.55
N GLY A 952 30.90 -8.30 25.54
CA GLY A 952 29.81 -8.19 26.51
C GLY A 952 28.50 -8.86 26.09
N TRP A 953 28.43 -9.46 24.90
CA TRP A 953 27.28 -10.24 24.45
C TRP A 953 27.41 -11.71 24.87
N ASP A 954 26.31 -12.32 25.28
CA ASP A 954 26.26 -13.74 25.66
C ASP A 954 25.96 -14.64 24.46
N PHE A 955 27.01 -15.16 23.80
CA PHE A 955 26.88 -16.14 22.71
C PHE A 955 26.67 -17.58 23.19
N ALA A 956 26.76 -17.84 24.50
CA ALA A 956 26.47 -19.15 25.06
C ALA A 956 24.96 -19.38 25.11
N ASN A 957 24.19 -18.38 25.55
CA ASN A 957 22.76 -18.54 25.84
C ASN A 957 21.83 -17.63 25.03
N ILE A 958 22.29 -16.43 24.60
CA ILE A 958 21.41 -15.42 23.99
C ILE A 958 21.62 -15.33 22.48
N TRP A 959 22.85 -15.20 22.04
CA TRP A 959 23.20 -14.94 20.65
C TRP A 959 23.80 -16.16 19.96
N ALA A 960 23.57 -16.29 18.66
CA ALA A 960 24.26 -17.18 17.75
C ALA A 960 24.82 -16.37 16.58
N ILE A 961 25.96 -16.77 16.02
CA ILE A 961 26.47 -16.11 14.81
C ILE A 961 25.62 -16.55 13.62
N GLY A 962 24.88 -15.60 13.04
CA GLY A 962 24.18 -15.77 11.78
C GLY A 962 25.00 -15.26 10.59
N THR A 963 24.46 -15.42 9.39
CA THR A 963 25.07 -14.92 8.15
C THR A 963 24.30 -13.69 7.64
N PRO A 964 24.86 -12.46 7.67
CA PRO A 964 26.24 -12.09 8.07
C PRO A 964 26.41 -11.62 9.54
N TYR A 965 25.34 -11.46 10.33
CA TYR A 965 25.37 -10.87 11.69
C TYR A 965 24.74 -11.78 12.75
N PRO A 966 24.98 -11.53 14.06
CA PRO A 966 24.40 -12.33 15.14
C PRO A 966 22.87 -12.34 15.13
N VAL A 967 22.27 -13.48 15.46
CA VAL A 967 20.83 -13.66 15.62
C VAL A 967 20.52 -14.19 17.03
N LEU A 968 19.31 -13.98 17.51
CA LEU A 968 18.89 -14.50 18.81
C LEU A 968 18.67 -16.01 18.76
N ARG A 969 19.05 -16.72 19.82
CA ARG A 969 18.75 -18.13 20.02
C ARG A 969 17.29 -18.28 20.44
N ASN A 970 16.60 -19.24 19.82
CA ASN A 970 15.22 -19.61 20.16
C ASN A 970 15.08 -20.08 21.60
#